data_AF-A0A975EFG9-F1
#
_entry.id   AF-A0A975EFG9-F1
#
_cell.length_a   1.000
_cell.length_b   1.000
_cell.length_c   1.000
_cell.angle_alpha   90.00
_cell.angle_beta   90.00
_cell.angle_gamma   90.00
#
_symmetry.space_group_name_H-M   'P 1'
#
loop_
_entity.id
_entity.type
_entity.pdbx_description
1 polymer ?
#
loop_
_entity_poly.entity_id
_entity_poly.type
_entity_poly.pdbx_seq_one_letter_code
_entity_poly.pdbx_strand_id
1 'polypeptide(L)'
;MKRRIEQILGLHFFLLAFPALAQETLPPTSVPIEETMTPVFGEGQISGRVEAAESYSNFRMVLDYDSDGGSRILLGDGEAIKLPVGKGKKLEIAYEHCAGSKPHLRVGDGGKILGKGRDLGAVKVDGGSFIADAAQSDDVLRLDADFTAMVAFNATEAGGTLFSKSMPAGKWVADAKALFVRNGNLVFDIGWVGALEAKSAVVPGKDHLAVLVSEGGKMSLFVDGKMVASKAKFTAADPKGSVFKVASAADDFGGDFGGAIAGMRYWKRALGAAEIALLSSGREGEVNTPDLNWAPVSGGLTSYGAVSGYAVRPVLEAGKGFFLRKAFVQPLALEDHAEIIRGWDDAKAWDRGDVIYNQLCVTCHGTIDNPGSLPTAPRFHLGEIKNGADPYRMLQTLEKGYGQMMPMPQYNTRQKYEVINYLRGQFLEGKNPEYFTPVDDAYLAMLPRGMTQRREAAAEEKKKEPIYKIQDHGNALFWTLQVEPGNIAQKGIAIRVDAGPGGVSAGKAWMLYEHDTMRLAAAWTGDKFVDWKGIGFDGSHGTHTSIVGEKDFVFPNEPMWANPETGDFKDLRILGRDGLPYGPLPREWVQFKGMEMQGETPVIRYSVGDCEIREVPGLSSDGAFVRWLYMGPHSHGLKIRLDTKTEHIIPASAKASVIGFRFQSGAVSILPADQAPAAPGEPASKRFTKTLTTEIKADAAQGAWAVDTLETPATDDNPWHSWMRTSGFDFFEGGKSAAICTWDGDVWIVDGIDQAEGQLKWQRVCAGLFQPLGLKIVDGKIYVGCRDMIALLHDLDGDRETDYIESFNSDHQVTEHFHEFAMGLQTDAAGNFYYAKSARHGKPAVIPHHGTLLKVSKDGKKTEILATGFRAANGVCLNPDGTFIVTDQEGHWNPKNRINWVTGKGPDEFYGNIYGYHNVTDESDSAMIQPLCWITNAMDRSPAELLWVPENSAWEPLRGSLLNLSYGTGKIYTVPFEETSSGKQGGMCPLPIAEFPTGVMRGRFSPADGQFYGCGMYAWAGNRSQPGGFYRVRYTGKPAHQPVVLKTAPGSVTIGFSDPLEKTSAEATASWAIEAWDLKRTANYGSRHLNQREWKVSKATLSADGKSVTLSIPDLAPTWGMSIKMSLQGAGGEPVVRELHNSIFNLD
;
A
#
# COMPACT_ATOMS: atom_id res chain seq x y z
N MET A 1 -58.46 53.32 32.13
CA MET A 1 -57.23 52.55 32.43
C MET A 1 -56.26 52.78 31.28
N LYS A 2 -55.58 53.93 31.12
CA LYS A 2 -54.83 54.80 32.04
C LYS A 2 -53.56 54.15 32.61
N ARG A 3 -52.46 54.39 31.86
CA ARG A 3 -51.10 54.69 32.34
C ARG A 3 -50.23 53.52 32.84
N ARG A 4 -49.48 52.92 31.91
CA ARG A 4 -48.00 52.90 31.91
C ARG A 4 -47.50 52.52 30.51
N ILE A 5 -47.71 53.46 29.59
CA ILE A 5 -46.99 53.63 28.33
C ILE A 5 -46.21 54.94 28.54
N GLU A 6 -44.94 54.94 28.11
CA GLU A 6 -43.91 56.00 28.17
C GLU A 6 -42.93 55.98 29.36
N GLN A 7 -41.63 55.94 28.99
CA GLN A 7 -40.39 56.01 29.77
C GLN A 7 -39.98 54.67 30.43
N ILE A 8 -38.98 53.92 29.95
CA ILE A 8 -37.65 54.34 29.48
C ILE A 8 -37.27 53.54 28.21
N LEU A 9 -37.30 54.25 27.08
CA LEU A 9 -36.61 53.94 25.83
C LEU A 9 -35.19 54.49 25.97
N GLY A 10 -34.20 53.64 25.71
CA GLY A 10 -32.81 54.06 25.61
C GLY A 10 -31.84 52.89 25.78
N LEU A 11 -31.61 52.12 24.71
CA LEU A 11 -30.27 51.97 24.17
C LEU A 11 -30.34 51.33 22.78
N HIS A 12 -29.43 51.78 21.92
CA HIS A 12 -29.39 51.50 20.50
C HIS A 12 -29.07 50.03 20.20
N PHE A 13 -29.64 49.55 19.09
CA PHE A 13 -29.09 48.48 18.28
C PHE A 13 -27.60 48.79 18.00
N PHE A 14 -26.70 48.06 18.64
CA PHE A 14 -25.37 47.82 18.11
C PHE A 14 -25.35 46.38 17.61
N LEU A 15 -25.24 46.20 16.30
CA LEU A 15 -24.73 44.98 15.71
C LEU A 15 -23.35 44.72 16.33
N LEU A 16 -23.27 43.75 17.24
CA LEU A 16 -22.04 43.00 17.45
C LEU A 16 -22.15 41.76 16.59
N ALA A 17 -21.59 41.86 15.39
CA ALA A 17 -21.16 40.71 14.63
C ALA A 17 -20.27 39.86 15.56
N PHE A 18 -20.79 38.72 16.01
CA PHE A 18 -19.92 37.66 16.51
C PHE A 18 -19.12 37.17 15.31
N PRO A 19 -17.78 37.17 15.36
CA PRO A 19 -17.01 36.58 14.29
C PRO A 19 -17.38 35.11 14.25
N ALA A 20 -17.73 34.62 13.05
CA ALA A 20 -17.68 33.21 12.76
C ALA A 20 -16.30 32.73 13.21
N LEU A 21 -16.24 32.00 14.33
CA LEU A 21 -15.00 31.49 14.88
C LEU A 21 -14.45 30.51 13.85
N ALA A 22 -13.43 31.00 13.14
CA ALA A 22 -12.82 30.35 12.01
C ALA A 22 -12.39 28.93 12.38
N GLN A 23 -12.82 28.00 11.54
CA GLN A 23 -12.26 26.67 11.41
C GLN A 23 -10.74 26.82 11.36
N GLU A 24 -10.01 26.31 12.35
CA GLU A 24 -8.55 26.30 12.29
C GLU A 24 -8.16 25.48 11.06
N THR A 25 -7.72 26.21 10.03
CA THR A 25 -7.27 25.65 8.77
C THR A 25 -6.01 24.87 9.07
N LEU A 26 -6.04 23.55 8.86
CA LEU A 26 -4.79 22.79 8.70
C LEU A 26 -3.92 23.57 7.72
N PRO A 27 -2.62 23.75 8.02
CA PRO A 27 -1.73 24.50 7.13
C PRO A 27 -1.83 23.88 5.74
N PRO A 28 -1.93 24.72 4.69
CA PRO A 28 -2.07 24.22 3.34
C PRO A 28 -0.89 23.29 3.01
N THR A 29 -1.19 22.10 2.49
CA THR A 29 -0.16 21.17 1.99
C THR A 29 0.38 21.61 0.63
N SER A 30 -0.36 22.51 -0.03
CA SER A 30 0.06 23.22 -1.24
C SER A 30 0.79 24.51 -0.90
N VAL A 31 1.77 24.87 -1.73
CA VAL A 31 2.49 26.14 -1.65
C VAL A 31 2.19 26.95 -2.91
N PRO A 32 1.97 28.28 -2.80
CA PRO A 32 1.92 29.16 -3.96
C PRO A 32 3.11 28.95 -4.89
N ILE A 33 2.89 29.11 -6.19
CA ILE A 33 3.92 28.85 -7.20
C ILE A 33 5.14 29.79 -7.04
N GLU A 34 4.91 30.98 -6.50
CA GLU A 34 5.94 31.96 -6.16
C GLU A 34 6.87 31.46 -5.07
N GLU A 35 6.37 30.68 -4.10
CA GLU A 35 7.17 30.13 -3.00
C GLU A 35 8.08 28.99 -3.46
N THR A 36 7.87 28.45 -4.66
CA THR A 36 8.82 27.51 -5.28
C THR A 36 10.02 28.22 -5.91
N MET A 37 10.04 29.55 -5.93
CA MET A 37 11.09 30.38 -6.52
C MET A 37 12.00 30.97 -5.44
N THR A 38 13.20 30.44 -5.31
CA THR A 38 14.19 30.88 -4.33
C THR A 38 15.08 31.96 -4.93
N PRO A 39 15.16 33.19 -4.38
CA PRO A 39 16.09 34.21 -4.83
C PRO A 39 17.54 33.69 -4.79
N VAL A 40 18.29 33.88 -5.86
CA VAL A 40 19.67 33.33 -5.98
C VAL A 40 20.77 34.39 -5.89
N PHE A 41 20.48 35.61 -6.32
CA PHE A 41 21.39 36.77 -6.22
C PHE A 41 20.60 38.01 -5.78
N GLY A 42 21.28 38.98 -5.17
CA GLY A 42 20.66 40.25 -4.79
C GLY A 42 20.31 41.13 -6.00
N GLU A 43 19.17 41.82 -5.96
CA GLU A 43 18.72 42.72 -7.02
C GLU A 43 19.43 44.08 -6.95
N GLY A 44 19.53 44.76 -8.10
CA GLY A 44 20.16 46.07 -8.25
C GLY A 44 21.44 46.05 -9.08
N GLN A 45 22.28 47.06 -8.87
CA GLN A 45 23.55 47.18 -9.59
C GLN A 45 24.60 46.24 -9.00
N ILE A 46 25.10 45.30 -9.81
CA ILE A 46 26.09 44.30 -9.38
C ILE A 46 27.41 44.58 -10.10
N SER A 47 28.51 44.57 -9.36
CA SER A 47 29.86 44.66 -9.90
C SER A 47 30.72 43.49 -9.40
N GLY A 48 31.46 42.86 -10.31
CA GLY A 48 32.36 41.76 -9.96
C GLY A 48 31.66 40.41 -9.84
N ARG A 49 32.24 39.52 -9.02
CA ARG A 49 31.83 38.12 -8.88
C ARG A 49 30.98 37.93 -7.63
N VAL A 50 29.81 37.32 -7.79
CA VAL A 50 28.85 37.02 -6.71
C VAL A 50 28.49 35.54 -6.76
N GLU A 51 28.61 34.85 -5.63
CA GLU A 51 28.27 33.42 -5.51
C GLU A 51 26.93 33.24 -4.79
N ALA A 52 26.17 32.23 -5.19
CA ALA A 52 24.93 31.88 -4.52
C ALA A 52 25.20 31.37 -3.08
N ALA A 53 24.27 31.64 -2.16
CA ALA A 53 24.39 31.22 -0.76
C ALA A 53 24.35 29.69 -0.58
N GLU A 54 23.58 29.00 -1.43
CA GLU A 54 23.35 27.55 -1.36
C GLU A 54 23.76 26.86 -2.66
N SER A 55 23.89 25.54 -2.60
CA SER A 55 24.11 24.69 -3.78
C SER A 55 22.78 24.05 -4.18
N TYR A 56 22.53 23.96 -5.48
CA TYR A 56 21.28 23.46 -6.04
C TYR A 56 21.52 22.31 -7.02
N SER A 57 20.67 21.30 -6.97
CA SER A 57 20.63 20.19 -7.94
C SER A 57 19.34 20.24 -8.75
N ASN A 58 19.37 19.85 -10.04
CA ASN A 58 18.17 19.70 -10.88
C ASN A 58 17.23 20.90 -10.80
N PHE A 59 17.72 22.09 -11.18
CA PHE A 59 16.99 23.35 -11.03
C PHE A 59 16.89 24.11 -12.35
N ARG A 60 15.88 24.97 -12.46
CA ARG A 60 15.85 26.07 -13.40
C ARG A 60 16.28 27.36 -12.72
N MET A 61 17.07 28.19 -13.38
CA MET A 61 17.42 29.54 -12.98
C MET A 61 16.82 30.52 -13.98
N VAL A 62 16.25 31.61 -13.49
CA VAL A 62 15.71 32.69 -14.31
C VAL A 62 16.38 34.01 -13.92
N LEU A 63 16.85 34.76 -14.91
CA LEU A 63 17.51 36.05 -14.76
C LEU A 63 16.78 37.10 -15.60
N ASP A 64 16.40 38.22 -14.99
CA ASP A 64 15.94 39.44 -15.66
C ASP A 64 16.95 40.55 -15.41
N TYR A 65 17.63 41.04 -16.45
CA TYR A 65 18.79 41.92 -16.29
C TYR A 65 19.02 42.87 -17.46
N ASP A 66 19.83 43.91 -17.21
CA ASP A 66 20.47 44.73 -18.22
C ASP A 66 21.97 44.42 -18.24
N SER A 67 22.55 44.28 -19.43
CA SER A 67 23.98 44.00 -19.59
C SER A 67 24.54 44.79 -20.76
N ASP A 68 25.63 45.52 -20.52
CA ASP A 68 26.42 46.20 -21.56
C ASP A 68 27.52 45.29 -22.15
N GLY A 69 27.60 44.04 -21.68
CA GLY A 69 28.56 43.03 -22.13
C GLY A 69 29.54 42.59 -21.05
N GLY A 70 30.13 41.41 -21.26
CA GLY A 70 31.13 40.82 -20.35
C GLY A 70 30.56 40.03 -19.16
N SER A 71 29.24 39.97 -19.00
CA SER A 71 28.60 39.24 -17.90
C SER A 71 28.40 37.75 -18.22
N ARG A 72 28.57 36.86 -17.24
CA ARG A 72 28.37 35.41 -17.37
C ARG A 72 27.93 34.73 -16.07
N ILE A 73 27.26 33.58 -16.20
CA ILE A 73 26.98 32.66 -15.10
C ILE A 73 27.94 31.48 -15.17
N LEU A 74 28.53 31.10 -14.05
CA LEU A 74 29.32 29.89 -13.90
C LEU A 74 28.51 28.83 -13.17
N LEU A 75 28.53 27.60 -13.69
CA LEU A 75 27.97 26.41 -13.06
C LEU A 75 29.05 25.31 -13.01
N GLY A 76 29.17 24.62 -11.87
CA GLY A 76 30.21 23.59 -11.64
C GLY A 76 31.65 24.14 -11.75
N ASP A 77 32.62 23.27 -12.06
CA ASP A 77 34.06 23.61 -12.09
C ASP A 77 34.51 24.38 -13.36
N GLY A 78 33.66 25.25 -13.93
CA GLY A 78 34.08 26.22 -14.93
C GLY A 78 33.19 26.42 -16.17
N GLU A 79 31.98 25.85 -16.24
CA GLU A 79 31.10 26.10 -17.38
C GLU A 79 30.55 27.53 -17.34
N ALA A 80 30.92 28.34 -18.34
CA ALA A 80 30.58 29.75 -18.44
C ALA A 80 29.45 30.01 -19.45
N ILE A 81 28.26 30.35 -18.94
CA ILE A 81 27.11 30.77 -19.74
C ILE A 81 27.16 32.28 -19.92
N LYS A 82 27.46 32.75 -21.13
CA LYS A 82 27.49 34.19 -21.44
C LYS A 82 26.09 34.80 -21.37
N LEU A 83 25.96 35.95 -20.72
CA LEU A 83 24.71 36.70 -20.67
C LEU A 83 24.60 37.66 -21.86
N PRO A 84 23.57 37.53 -22.72
CA PRO A 84 23.32 38.44 -23.84
C PRO A 84 23.32 39.93 -23.46
N VAL A 85 23.81 40.77 -24.37
CA VAL A 85 23.82 42.24 -24.24
C VAL A 85 22.42 42.80 -24.51
N GLY A 86 22.03 43.82 -23.76
CA GLY A 86 20.81 44.59 -23.96
C GLY A 86 20.08 44.92 -22.67
N LYS A 87 19.04 45.73 -22.79
CA LYS A 87 18.12 46.05 -21.70
C LYS A 87 16.91 45.12 -21.71
N GLY A 88 16.36 44.80 -20.54
CA GLY A 88 15.16 43.97 -20.40
C GLY A 88 15.37 42.49 -20.73
N LYS A 89 16.61 41.97 -20.67
CA LYS A 89 16.91 40.59 -21.09
C LYS A 89 16.41 39.60 -20.07
N LYS A 90 15.78 38.53 -20.54
CA LYS A 90 15.30 37.40 -19.73
C LYS A 90 15.94 36.10 -20.17
N LEU A 91 16.78 35.52 -19.32
CA LEU A 91 17.46 34.26 -19.59
C LEU A 91 16.94 33.18 -18.63
N GLU A 92 16.62 32.01 -19.16
CA GLU A 92 16.25 30.82 -18.39
C GLU A 92 17.32 29.74 -18.59
N ILE A 93 17.74 29.07 -17.53
CA ILE A 93 18.78 28.03 -17.55
C ILE A 93 18.26 26.83 -16.77
N ALA A 94 18.02 25.69 -17.41
CA ALA A 94 17.77 24.42 -16.72
C ALA A 94 19.06 23.61 -16.64
N TYR A 95 19.44 23.24 -15.42
CA TYR A 95 20.60 22.40 -15.12
C TYR A 95 20.13 21.08 -14.52
N GLU A 96 20.49 19.97 -15.15
CA GLU A 96 20.13 18.60 -14.77
C GLU A 96 21.40 17.78 -14.54
N HIS A 97 21.51 17.11 -13.40
CA HIS A 97 22.61 16.19 -13.13
C HIS A 97 22.13 15.09 -12.19
N CYS A 98 21.40 14.13 -12.76
CA CYS A 98 20.92 12.97 -12.03
C CYS A 98 22.07 12.02 -11.67
N ALA A 99 21.87 11.21 -10.63
CA ALA A 99 22.75 10.07 -10.38
C ALA A 99 22.82 9.17 -11.63
N GLY A 100 24.04 8.91 -12.11
CA GLY A 100 24.30 8.08 -13.28
C GLY A 100 24.14 8.79 -14.65
N SER A 101 23.90 10.10 -14.70
CA SER A 101 23.86 10.87 -15.96
C SER A 101 24.98 11.91 -16.05
N LYS A 102 25.27 12.42 -17.26
CA LYS A 102 26.15 13.58 -17.45
C LYS A 102 25.44 14.86 -17.01
N PRO A 103 26.13 15.90 -16.55
CA PRO A 103 25.52 17.21 -16.38
C PRO A 103 24.98 17.72 -17.71
N HIS A 104 23.72 18.10 -17.74
CA HIS A 104 22.98 18.51 -18.92
C HIS A 104 22.40 19.91 -18.73
N LEU A 105 22.62 20.77 -19.72
CA LEU A 105 22.25 22.17 -19.66
C LEU A 105 21.32 22.54 -20.81
N ARG A 106 20.21 23.21 -20.49
CA ARG A 106 19.31 23.83 -21.46
C ARG A 106 19.22 25.32 -21.17
N VAL A 107 19.43 26.15 -22.18
CA VAL A 107 19.35 27.62 -22.05
C VAL A 107 18.23 28.15 -22.94
N GLY A 108 17.42 29.02 -22.39
CA GLY A 108 16.26 29.64 -23.02
C GLY A 108 16.33 31.16 -23.00
N ASP A 109 15.65 31.78 -23.96
CA ASP A 109 15.46 33.23 -24.06
C ASP A 109 13.95 33.54 -24.01
N GLY A 110 13.58 34.65 -23.36
CA GLY A 110 12.20 35.13 -23.32
C GLY A 110 11.21 34.16 -22.65
N GLY A 111 11.66 33.34 -21.69
CA GLY A 111 10.82 32.38 -20.96
C GLY A 111 10.51 31.08 -21.73
N LYS A 112 11.26 30.78 -22.80
CA LYS A 112 11.21 29.50 -23.52
C LYS A 112 12.60 28.89 -23.57
N ILE A 113 12.74 27.69 -23.00
CA ILE A 113 13.93 26.85 -23.21
C ILE A 113 13.95 26.40 -24.68
N LEU A 114 15.02 26.71 -25.41
CA LEU A 114 15.16 26.40 -26.83
C LEU A 114 16.02 25.14 -27.03
N GLY A 115 15.48 24.11 -27.71
CA GLY A 115 16.21 22.92 -28.16
C GLY A 115 16.40 21.80 -27.13
N LYS A 116 17.13 20.74 -27.53
CA LYS A 116 17.38 19.52 -26.71
C LYS A 116 18.41 19.70 -25.59
N GLY A 117 19.00 20.88 -25.44
CA GLY A 117 20.14 21.10 -24.54
C GLY A 117 21.46 20.56 -25.07
N ARG A 118 22.47 20.64 -24.23
CA ARG A 118 23.78 20.02 -24.46
C ARG A 118 24.31 19.42 -23.16
N ASP A 119 25.02 18.30 -23.29
CA ASP A 119 25.79 17.74 -22.19
C ASP A 119 27.05 18.60 -21.99
N LEU A 120 27.41 18.83 -20.73
CA LEU A 120 28.64 19.54 -20.39
C LEU A 120 29.82 18.55 -20.33
N GLY A 121 31.04 19.07 -20.52
CA GLY A 121 32.26 18.27 -20.38
C GLY A 121 32.38 17.68 -18.98
N ALA A 122 33.09 16.54 -18.85
CA ALA A 122 33.35 15.94 -17.55
C ALA A 122 33.95 16.98 -16.60
N VAL A 123 33.40 17.07 -15.39
CA VAL A 123 33.91 17.92 -14.32
C VAL A 123 35.36 17.52 -14.06
N LYS A 124 36.32 18.42 -14.35
CA LYS A 124 37.73 18.19 -14.04
C LYS A 124 37.94 18.48 -12.56
N VAL A 125 38.14 17.42 -11.78
CA VAL A 125 38.56 17.53 -10.38
C VAL A 125 40.04 17.19 -10.30
N ASP A 126 40.83 18.08 -9.71
CA ASP A 126 42.18 17.75 -9.24
C ASP A 126 42.07 16.70 -8.13
N GLY A 127 42.60 15.48 -8.37
CA GLY A 127 43.02 14.57 -7.32
C GLY A 127 41.95 13.95 -6.40
N GLY A 128 40.75 13.65 -6.90
CA GLY A 128 39.73 12.93 -6.12
C GLY A 128 40.10 11.46 -5.90
N SER A 129 40.89 11.15 -4.87
CA SER A 129 41.04 9.78 -4.37
C SER A 129 39.73 9.28 -3.78
N PHE A 130 39.45 7.99 -3.92
CA PHE A 130 38.32 7.32 -3.28
C PHE A 130 38.84 6.19 -2.41
N ILE A 131 38.30 6.10 -1.19
CA ILE A 131 38.53 5.00 -0.28
C ILE A 131 37.14 4.46 0.06
N ALA A 132 36.87 3.21 -0.31
CA ALA A 132 35.63 2.53 0.05
C ALA A 132 35.57 2.36 1.58
N ASP A 133 34.38 2.49 2.15
CA ASP A 133 34.17 2.06 3.53
C ASP A 133 34.33 0.53 3.66
N ALA A 134 34.43 0.04 4.91
CA ALA A 134 34.69 -1.37 5.17
C ALA A 134 33.63 -2.31 4.55
N ALA A 135 32.35 -1.94 4.59
CA ALA A 135 31.26 -2.77 4.06
C ALA A 135 31.31 -2.83 2.53
N GLN A 136 31.47 -1.68 1.88
CA GLN A 136 31.63 -1.61 0.43
C GLN A 136 32.90 -2.34 -0.03
N SER A 137 33.96 -2.29 0.77
CA SER A 137 35.20 -2.98 0.45
C SER A 137 35.07 -4.50 0.56
N ASP A 138 34.41 -5.02 1.59
CA ASP A 138 34.38 -6.46 1.89
C ASP A 138 33.23 -7.19 1.19
N ASP A 139 32.11 -6.51 0.90
CA ASP A 139 30.93 -7.12 0.30
C ASP A 139 30.78 -6.84 -1.20
N VAL A 140 31.35 -5.73 -1.68
CA VAL A 140 31.18 -5.29 -3.07
C VAL A 140 32.48 -5.37 -3.86
N LEU A 141 33.57 -4.78 -3.36
CA LEU A 141 34.81 -4.59 -4.11
C LEU A 141 35.87 -5.65 -3.80
N ARG A 142 35.47 -6.91 -3.92
CA ARG A 142 36.33 -8.07 -3.67
C ARG A 142 37.27 -8.35 -4.83
N LEU A 143 38.55 -8.56 -4.56
CA LEU A 143 39.53 -8.92 -5.59
C LEU A 143 40.05 -10.37 -5.46
N ASP A 144 39.38 -11.16 -4.63
CA ASP A 144 39.64 -12.59 -4.39
C ASP A 144 38.52 -13.53 -4.89
N ALA A 145 37.55 -12.99 -5.63
CA ALA A 145 36.46 -13.72 -6.29
C ALA A 145 36.49 -13.52 -7.82
N ASP A 146 35.46 -13.98 -8.53
CA ASP A 146 35.25 -13.61 -9.92
C ASP A 146 34.75 -12.16 -10.00
N PHE A 147 35.39 -11.34 -10.83
CA PHE A 147 35.07 -9.93 -10.94
C PHE A 147 35.52 -9.33 -12.26
N THR A 148 34.99 -8.15 -12.56
CA THR A 148 35.53 -7.27 -13.60
C THR A 148 35.68 -5.87 -13.06
N ALA A 149 36.88 -5.29 -13.19
CA ALA A 149 37.16 -3.92 -12.81
C ALA A 149 37.60 -3.13 -14.06
N MET A 150 36.88 -2.07 -14.38
CA MET A 150 37.16 -1.17 -15.50
C MET A 150 37.57 0.19 -14.96
N VAL A 151 38.64 0.77 -15.50
CA VAL A 151 39.06 2.15 -15.22
C VAL A 151 39.28 2.89 -16.52
N ALA A 152 38.59 4.03 -16.68
CA ALA A 152 38.86 5.00 -17.72
C ALA A 152 39.79 6.07 -17.18
N PHE A 153 40.92 6.32 -17.83
CA PHE A 153 41.96 7.21 -17.30
C PHE A 153 42.81 7.87 -18.39
N ASN A 154 43.47 8.96 -18.01
CA ASN A 154 44.51 9.64 -18.77
C ASN A 154 45.74 9.77 -17.87
N ALA A 155 46.81 9.03 -18.16
CA ALA A 155 48.01 9.00 -17.32
C ALA A 155 49.02 10.07 -17.76
N THR A 156 49.72 10.67 -16.80
CA THR A 156 50.95 11.45 -17.07
C THR A 156 52.16 10.51 -17.19
N GLU A 157 53.34 11.06 -17.52
CA GLU A 157 54.60 10.30 -17.54
C GLU A 157 54.94 9.68 -16.17
N ALA A 158 54.45 10.27 -15.07
CA ALA A 158 54.67 9.76 -13.71
C ALA A 158 53.93 8.43 -13.44
N GLY A 159 52.83 8.15 -14.16
CA GLY A 159 52.00 6.97 -13.93
C GLY A 159 51.36 6.97 -12.53
N GLY A 160 51.25 5.81 -11.90
CA GLY A 160 50.71 5.64 -10.54
C GLY A 160 49.53 4.66 -10.46
N THR A 161 48.94 4.54 -9.28
CA THR A 161 47.90 3.52 -8.99
C THR A 161 46.53 3.88 -9.54
N LEU A 162 45.94 3.05 -10.39
CA LEU A 162 44.55 3.20 -10.83
C LEU A 162 43.59 2.78 -9.72
N PHE A 163 43.75 1.58 -9.19
CA PHE A 163 43.07 1.12 -7.97
C PHE A 163 43.91 0.13 -7.19
N SER A 164 43.61 -0.03 -5.90
CA SER A 164 44.20 -1.05 -5.04
C SER A 164 43.21 -1.61 -4.02
N LYS A 165 43.51 -2.81 -3.52
CA LYS A 165 42.94 -3.39 -2.29
C LYS A 165 44.13 -3.60 -1.35
N SER A 166 44.32 -2.65 -0.42
CA SER A 166 45.51 -2.55 0.43
C SER A 166 45.14 -1.99 1.81
N MET A 167 46.06 -2.05 2.79
CA MET A 167 45.77 -1.49 4.13
C MET A 167 45.44 0.00 4.04
N PRO A 168 44.55 0.54 4.91
CA PRO A 168 44.16 1.95 4.90
C PRO A 168 45.35 2.93 4.91
N ALA A 169 46.39 2.59 5.68
CA ALA A 169 47.69 3.27 5.71
C ALA A 169 48.80 2.25 6.04
N GLY A 170 50.06 2.63 5.83
CA GLY A 170 51.23 1.80 6.12
C GLY A 170 51.80 1.07 4.91
N LYS A 171 52.63 0.06 5.17
CA LYS A 171 53.41 -0.65 4.14
C LYS A 171 52.57 -1.61 3.30
N TRP A 172 53.03 -1.91 2.10
CA TRP A 172 52.53 -3.02 1.28
C TRP A 172 52.60 -4.34 2.07
N VAL A 173 51.55 -5.16 1.98
CA VAL A 173 51.41 -6.42 2.75
C VAL A 173 51.10 -7.60 1.83
N ALA A 174 51.33 -8.83 2.32
CA ALA A 174 51.05 -10.05 1.57
C ALA A 174 49.62 -10.05 1.06
N ASP A 175 49.44 -10.51 -0.18
CA ASP A 175 48.15 -10.64 -0.86
C ASP A 175 47.40 -9.33 -1.19
N ALA A 176 47.98 -8.16 -0.86
CA ALA A 176 47.48 -6.86 -1.31
C ALA A 176 47.53 -6.78 -2.84
N LYS A 177 46.58 -6.06 -3.44
CA LYS A 177 46.40 -6.06 -4.90
C LYS A 177 46.37 -4.64 -5.43
N ALA A 178 47.05 -4.38 -6.53
CA ALA A 178 47.02 -3.05 -7.16
C ALA A 178 47.14 -3.15 -8.67
N LEU A 179 46.30 -2.39 -9.37
CA LEU A 179 46.46 -2.10 -10.80
C LEU A 179 47.06 -0.70 -10.93
N PHE A 180 48.22 -0.59 -11.56
CA PHE A 180 48.95 0.68 -11.66
C PHE A 180 49.71 0.81 -12.98
N VAL A 181 50.04 2.05 -13.34
CA VAL A 181 50.85 2.38 -14.52
C VAL A 181 52.28 2.71 -14.09
N ARG A 182 53.28 2.08 -14.71
CA ARG A 182 54.70 2.35 -14.46
C ARG A 182 55.49 2.29 -15.76
N ASN A 183 56.18 3.38 -16.12
CA ASN A 183 56.97 3.49 -17.35
C ASN A 183 56.19 3.11 -18.63
N GLY A 184 54.91 3.51 -18.71
CA GLY A 184 54.01 3.17 -19.82
C GLY A 184 53.50 1.72 -19.84
N ASN A 185 53.88 0.90 -18.85
CA ASN A 185 53.38 -0.45 -18.66
C ASN A 185 52.18 -0.44 -17.71
N LEU A 186 51.17 -1.27 -17.99
CA LEU A 186 50.06 -1.50 -17.09
C LEU A 186 50.33 -2.80 -16.31
N VAL A 187 50.35 -2.70 -14.98
CA VAL A 187 50.80 -3.78 -14.08
C VAL A 187 49.72 -4.06 -13.04
N PHE A 188 49.30 -5.32 -12.94
CA PHE A 188 48.51 -5.83 -11.83
C PHE A 188 49.40 -6.69 -10.91
N ASP A 189 49.65 -6.24 -9.70
CA ASP A 189 50.48 -6.94 -8.70
C ASP A 189 49.61 -7.55 -7.60
N ILE A 190 49.97 -8.76 -7.19
CA ILE A 190 49.48 -9.41 -5.97
C ILE A 190 50.69 -9.60 -5.06
N GLY A 191 50.69 -8.93 -3.91
CA GLY A 191 51.83 -8.83 -3.01
C GLY A 191 52.42 -10.18 -2.66
N TRP A 192 53.72 -10.35 -2.90
CA TRP A 192 54.50 -11.58 -2.72
C TRP A 192 54.08 -12.80 -3.57
N VAL A 193 53.01 -12.71 -4.36
CA VAL A 193 52.58 -13.74 -5.33
C VAL A 193 53.15 -13.47 -6.73
N GLY A 194 53.26 -12.19 -7.11
CA GLY A 194 53.92 -11.73 -8.33
C GLY A 194 53.08 -10.69 -9.08
N ALA A 195 53.44 -10.43 -10.35
CA ALA A 195 52.75 -9.45 -11.19
C ALA A 195 52.30 -10.03 -12.55
N LEU A 196 51.26 -9.42 -13.12
CA LEU A 196 50.81 -9.53 -14.50
C LEU A 196 51.06 -8.19 -15.19
N GLU A 197 51.92 -8.17 -16.20
CA GLU A 197 52.38 -6.94 -16.85
C GLU A 197 52.06 -6.92 -18.35
N ALA A 198 51.52 -5.80 -18.82
CA ALA A 198 51.36 -5.46 -20.23
C ALA A 198 52.31 -4.32 -20.61
N LYS A 199 53.31 -4.63 -21.45
CA LYS A 199 54.38 -3.68 -21.83
C LYS A 199 53.90 -2.65 -22.84
N SER A 200 54.30 -1.38 -22.65
CA SER A 200 53.98 -0.25 -23.53
C SER A 200 52.49 -0.10 -23.84
N ALA A 201 51.63 -0.46 -22.89
CA ALA A 201 50.18 -0.50 -23.07
C ALA A 201 49.52 0.89 -22.89
N VAL A 202 50.19 1.82 -22.22
CA VAL A 202 49.65 3.15 -21.88
C VAL A 202 50.54 4.24 -22.49
N VAL A 203 49.92 5.16 -23.22
CA VAL A 203 50.57 6.34 -23.81
C VAL A 203 50.26 7.57 -22.94
N PRO A 204 51.26 8.24 -22.36
CA PRO A 204 51.03 9.43 -21.56
C PRO A 204 50.26 10.52 -22.30
N GLY A 205 49.31 11.17 -21.62
CA GLY A 205 48.46 12.23 -22.16
C GLY A 205 47.31 11.75 -23.04
N LYS A 206 47.19 10.43 -23.30
CA LYS A 206 46.09 9.84 -24.08
C LYS A 206 45.07 9.18 -23.14
N ASP A 207 43.79 9.27 -23.50
CA ASP A 207 42.72 8.55 -22.82
C ASP A 207 42.82 7.04 -23.12
N HIS A 208 42.70 6.24 -22.07
CA HIS A 208 42.77 4.80 -22.10
C HIS A 208 41.66 4.17 -21.27
N LEU A 209 41.29 2.95 -21.65
CA LEU A 209 40.42 2.07 -20.88
C LEU A 209 41.14 0.80 -20.47
N ALA A 210 41.41 0.63 -19.18
CA ALA A 210 41.89 -0.64 -18.64
C ALA A 210 40.72 -1.48 -18.12
N VAL A 211 40.70 -2.77 -18.44
CA VAL A 211 39.77 -3.74 -17.85
C VAL A 211 40.55 -4.93 -17.31
N LEU A 212 40.39 -5.21 -16.02
CA LEU A 212 40.91 -6.40 -15.35
C LEU A 212 39.75 -7.36 -15.08
N VAL A 213 39.90 -8.61 -15.50
CA VAL A 213 38.89 -9.67 -15.31
C VAL A 213 39.49 -10.84 -14.56
N SER A 214 38.80 -11.28 -13.51
CA SER A 214 39.04 -12.53 -12.79
C SER A 214 37.90 -13.50 -13.12
N GLU A 215 38.24 -14.65 -13.71
CA GLU A 215 37.28 -15.72 -14.01
C GLU A 215 37.90 -17.08 -13.65
N GLY A 216 37.33 -17.78 -12.68
CA GLY A 216 37.80 -19.09 -12.25
C GLY A 216 39.28 -19.09 -11.83
N GLY A 217 39.76 -17.99 -11.25
CA GLY A 217 41.15 -17.79 -10.85
C GLY A 217 42.13 -17.45 -11.98
N LYS A 218 41.66 -17.23 -13.21
CA LYS A 218 42.46 -16.66 -14.31
C LYS A 218 42.30 -15.14 -14.32
N MET A 219 43.41 -14.41 -14.31
CA MET A 219 43.44 -12.96 -14.48
C MET A 219 43.72 -12.59 -15.94
N SER A 220 42.92 -11.70 -16.51
CA SER A 220 43.08 -11.20 -17.88
C SER A 220 43.00 -9.68 -17.89
N LEU A 221 43.96 -9.04 -18.56
CA LEU A 221 44.09 -7.59 -18.64
C LEU A 221 43.85 -7.14 -20.07
N PHE A 222 42.98 -6.14 -20.22
CA PHE A 222 42.62 -5.53 -21.49
C PHE A 222 42.94 -4.03 -21.45
N VAL A 223 43.39 -3.50 -22.58
CA VAL A 223 43.52 -2.06 -22.80
C VAL A 223 42.85 -1.70 -24.12
N ASP A 224 41.98 -0.70 -24.07
CA ASP A 224 41.22 -0.19 -25.22
C ASP A 224 40.53 -1.32 -26.02
N GLY A 225 39.95 -2.28 -25.27
CA GLY A 225 39.16 -3.39 -25.80
C GLY A 225 39.98 -4.61 -26.27
N LYS A 226 41.32 -4.53 -26.21
CA LYS A 226 42.21 -5.62 -26.62
C LYS A 226 42.82 -6.28 -25.41
N MET A 227 42.81 -7.61 -25.37
CA MET A 227 43.53 -8.37 -24.33
C MET A 227 45.02 -8.19 -24.54
N VAL A 228 45.71 -7.65 -23.53
CA VAL A 228 47.14 -7.34 -23.58
C VAL A 228 47.99 -8.27 -22.72
N ALA A 229 47.40 -8.91 -21.70
CA ALA A 229 48.07 -9.90 -20.87
C ALA A 229 47.06 -10.85 -20.21
N SER A 230 47.48 -12.08 -19.88
CA SER A 230 46.68 -12.98 -19.02
C SER A 230 47.57 -13.96 -18.26
N LYS A 231 47.10 -14.45 -17.11
CA LYS A 231 47.79 -15.44 -16.29
C LYS A 231 46.79 -16.33 -15.57
N ALA A 232 46.89 -17.64 -15.78
CA ALA A 232 46.04 -18.62 -15.13
C ALA A 232 46.46 -18.85 -13.66
N LYS A 233 45.50 -19.17 -12.80
CA LYS A 233 45.71 -19.44 -11.36
C LYS A 233 46.47 -18.30 -10.65
N PHE A 234 46.10 -17.06 -10.95
CA PHE A 234 46.77 -15.87 -10.44
C PHE A 234 45.81 -15.04 -9.59
N THR A 235 45.49 -15.56 -8.41
CA THR A 235 44.59 -14.95 -7.43
C THR A 235 45.12 -15.22 -6.01
N ALA A 236 44.68 -14.42 -5.04
CA ALA A 236 44.96 -14.59 -3.61
C ALA A 236 43.78 -14.02 -2.81
N ALA A 237 43.59 -14.46 -1.56
CA ALA A 237 42.60 -13.89 -0.66
C ALA A 237 42.82 -12.38 -0.47
N ASP A 238 41.77 -11.61 -0.19
CA ASP A 238 41.94 -10.20 0.15
C ASP A 238 42.53 -10.06 1.58
N PRO A 239 43.54 -9.20 1.81
CA PRO A 239 44.13 -9.07 3.13
C PRO A 239 43.10 -8.59 4.15
N LYS A 240 43.10 -9.18 5.33
CA LYS A 240 42.16 -8.80 6.40
C LYS A 240 42.38 -7.33 6.81
N GLY A 241 41.30 -6.54 6.78
CA GLY A 241 41.35 -5.11 7.10
C GLY A 241 41.88 -4.22 5.97
N SER A 242 42.05 -4.76 4.75
CA SER A 242 42.34 -3.96 3.57
C SER A 242 41.10 -3.23 3.07
N VAL A 243 41.31 -2.03 2.53
CA VAL A 243 40.29 -1.21 1.90
C VAL A 243 40.56 -1.06 0.42
N PHE A 244 39.50 -0.85 -0.34
CA PHE A 244 39.56 -0.62 -1.77
C PHE A 244 39.77 0.87 -2.00
N LYS A 245 40.80 1.22 -2.77
CA LYS A 245 41.18 2.59 -3.06
C LYS A 245 41.25 2.83 -4.56
N VAL A 246 40.87 4.02 -5.00
CA VAL A 246 41.05 4.51 -6.38
C VAL A 246 42.01 5.69 -6.35
N ALA A 247 42.89 5.75 -7.35
CA ALA A 247 43.98 6.73 -7.48
C ALA A 247 45.09 6.65 -6.41
N SER A 248 45.10 5.64 -5.53
CA SER A 248 46.10 5.48 -4.45
C SER A 248 46.31 4.02 -4.01
N ALA A 249 47.40 3.76 -3.30
CA ALA A 249 47.80 2.43 -2.80
C ALA A 249 48.29 2.48 -1.34
N ALA A 250 49.20 1.57 -0.96
CA ALA A 250 49.93 1.65 0.31
C ALA A 250 51.01 2.74 0.22
N ASP A 251 51.44 3.25 1.37
CA ASP A 251 52.30 4.44 1.43
C ASP A 251 53.66 4.24 0.74
N ASP A 252 54.12 2.99 0.62
CA ASP A 252 55.41 2.61 0.03
C ASP A 252 55.31 1.80 -1.29
N PHE A 253 54.13 1.71 -1.91
CA PHE A 253 53.92 0.93 -3.13
C PHE A 253 52.97 1.60 -4.12
N GLY A 254 53.25 1.50 -5.42
CA GLY A 254 52.36 1.94 -6.50
C GLY A 254 52.24 3.45 -6.71
N GLY A 255 52.35 4.24 -5.64
CA GLY A 255 52.22 5.70 -5.66
C GLY A 255 50.81 6.18 -6.03
N ASP A 256 50.52 7.46 -5.75
CA ASP A 256 49.28 8.09 -6.19
C ASP A 256 49.26 8.28 -7.71
N PHE A 257 48.06 8.30 -8.29
CA PHE A 257 47.90 8.42 -9.73
C PHE A 257 48.25 9.83 -10.22
N GLY A 258 49.34 9.96 -10.97
CA GLY A 258 49.66 11.13 -11.78
C GLY A 258 48.84 11.13 -13.07
N GLY A 259 47.69 11.81 -13.08
CA GLY A 259 46.78 11.88 -14.21
C GLY A 259 45.33 12.14 -13.79
N ALA A 260 44.38 11.80 -14.66
CA ALA A 260 42.96 11.87 -14.35
C ALA A 260 42.31 10.49 -14.51
N ILE A 261 41.46 10.10 -13.56
CA ILE A 261 40.56 8.94 -13.71
C ILE A 261 39.18 9.49 -14.03
N ALA A 262 38.62 9.15 -15.19
CA ALA A 262 37.29 9.59 -15.62
C ALA A 262 36.16 8.75 -14.99
N GLY A 263 36.48 7.55 -14.53
CA GLY A 263 35.57 6.69 -13.79
C GLY A 263 36.12 5.29 -13.59
N MET A 264 35.57 4.61 -12.58
CA MET A 264 35.82 3.21 -12.27
C MET A 264 34.51 2.46 -12.15
N ARG A 265 34.39 1.34 -12.86
CA ARG A 265 33.26 0.42 -12.75
C ARG A 265 33.73 -0.93 -12.23
N TYR A 266 32.89 -1.57 -11.44
CA TYR A 266 33.15 -2.90 -10.91
C TYR A 266 31.91 -3.78 -11.06
N TRP A 267 32.11 -5.04 -11.45
CA TRP A 267 31.10 -6.09 -11.48
C TRP A 267 31.56 -7.27 -10.64
N LYS A 268 30.65 -7.86 -9.85
CA LYS A 268 30.83 -9.09 -9.07
C LYS A 268 30.86 -10.37 -9.93
N ARG A 269 31.13 -10.22 -11.23
CA ARG A 269 31.21 -11.31 -12.22
C ARG A 269 32.28 -11.01 -13.27
N ALA A 270 32.76 -12.06 -13.90
CA ALA A 270 33.56 -11.95 -15.11
C ALA A 270 32.69 -11.49 -16.30
N LEU A 271 33.15 -10.48 -17.04
CA LEU A 271 32.57 -10.09 -18.32
C LEU A 271 33.22 -10.86 -19.46
N GLY A 272 32.42 -11.29 -20.44
CA GLY A 272 32.92 -11.94 -21.65
C GLY A 272 33.64 -10.97 -22.58
N ALA A 273 34.51 -11.47 -23.47
CA ALA A 273 35.27 -10.65 -24.41
C ALA A 273 34.39 -9.76 -25.30
N ALA A 274 33.18 -10.21 -25.65
CA ALA A 274 32.21 -9.42 -26.40
C ALA A 274 31.70 -8.20 -25.60
N GLU A 275 31.40 -8.39 -24.32
CA GLU A 275 30.99 -7.30 -23.41
C GLU A 275 32.14 -6.29 -23.21
N ILE A 276 33.38 -6.78 -23.07
CA ILE A 276 34.57 -5.92 -22.93
C ILE A 276 34.82 -5.08 -24.19
N ALA A 277 34.59 -5.66 -25.38
CA ALA A 277 34.66 -4.92 -26.63
C ALA A 277 33.60 -3.81 -26.72
N LEU A 278 32.40 -4.02 -26.15
CA LEU A 278 31.36 -2.99 -26.04
C LEU A 278 31.80 -1.85 -25.11
N LEU A 279 32.47 -2.15 -23.99
CA LEU A 279 32.99 -1.13 -23.06
C LEU A 279 33.99 -0.18 -23.73
N SER A 280 34.77 -0.65 -24.70
CA SER A 280 35.80 0.15 -25.38
C SER A 280 35.34 0.79 -26.70
N SER A 281 34.10 0.55 -27.12
CA SER A 281 33.54 1.06 -28.38
C SER A 281 32.48 2.15 -28.18
N GLY A 282 32.33 2.68 -26.97
CA GLY A 282 31.32 3.68 -26.63
C GLY A 282 29.89 3.15 -26.58
N ARG A 283 29.71 1.81 -26.60
CA ARG A 283 28.43 1.09 -26.47
C ARG A 283 28.25 0.46 -25.09
N GLU A 284 28.85 1.09 -24.09
CA GLU A 284 28.88 0.61 -22.71
C GLU A 284 27.51 0.45 -22.06
N GLY A 285 26.48 1.17 -22.52
CA GLY A 285 25.09 1.03 -22.04
C GLY A 285 24.42 -0.29 -22.45
N GLU A 286 25.06 -1.10 -23.29
CA GLU A 286 24.60 -2.43 -23.67
C GLU A 286 25.18 -3.55 -22.79
N VAL A 287 26.09 -3.21 -21.86
CA VAL A 287 26.59 -4.12 -20.83
C VAL A 287 25.71 -3.97 -19.59
N ASN A 288 25.47 -5.07 -18.86
CA ASN A 288 24.62 -5.02 -17.66
C ASN A 288 25.13 -3.98 -16.65
N THR A 289 24.22 -3.51 -15.79
CA THR A 289 24.51 -2.50 -14.78
C THR A 289 25.65 -2.96 -13.85
N PRO A 290 26.72 -2.15 -13.66
CA PRO A 290 27.79 -2.45 -12.72
C PRO A 290 27.34 -2.36 -11.26
N ASP A 291 27.94 -3.18 -10.40
CA ASP A 291 27.73 -3.18 -8.94
C ASP A 291 28.31 -1.92 -8.27
N LEU A 292 29.38 -1.37 -8.84
CA LEU A 292 29.86 -0.02 -8.54
C LEU A 292 30.05 0.75 -9.84
N ASN A 293 29.47 1.94 -9.93
CA ASN A 293 29.77 2.93 -10.97
C ASN A 293 30.28 4.20 -10.31
N TRP A 294 31.58 4.23 -10.05
CA TRP A 294 32.25 5.37 -9.45
C TRP A 294 32.78 6.30 -10.53
N ALA A 295 32.59 7.60 -10.34
CA ALA A 295 33.27 8.64 -11.08
C ALA A 295 33.67 9.74 -10.10
N PRO A 296 34.77 10.47 -10.33
CA PRO A 296 35.07 11.63 -9.51
C PRO A 296 33.97 12.69 -9.72
N VAL A 297 33.30 13.09 -8.64
CA VAL A 297 32.33 14.20 -8.67
C VAL A 297 32.55 15.08 -7.43
N SER A 298 32.64 16.39 -7.63
CA SER A 298 32.61 17.39 -6.58
C SER A 298 31.16 17.64 -6.13
N GLY A 299 30.94 17.73 -4.81
CA GLY A 299 29.63 18.03 -4.20
C GLY A 299 28.70 16.81 -4.10
N GLY A 300 28.30 16.45 -2.87
CA GLY A 300 27.40 15.32 -2.61
C GLY A 300 26.03 15.43 -3.32
N LEU A 301 25.30 14.31 -3.37
CA LEU A 301 23.91 14.29 -3.82
C LEU A 301 23.05 15.16 -2.90
N THR A 302 22.24 16.04 -3.48
CA THR A 302 21.24 16.83 -2.76
C THR A 302 19.86 16.65 -3.40
N SER A 303 18.82 16.94 -2.64
CA SER A 303 17.41 16.73 -3.01
C SER A 303 16.66 18.06 -3.11
N TYR A 304 17.20 19.02 -3.88
CA TYR A 304 16.50 20.28 -4.15
C TYR A 304 15.28 20.10 -5.08
N GLY A 305 15.38 19.21 -6.08
CA GLY A 305 14.33 18.94 -7.06
C GLY A 305 13.57 17.62 -6.84
N ALA A 306 12.66 17.29 -7.75
CA ALA A 306 11.85 16.05 -7.69
C ALA A 306 12.69 14.76 -7.75
N VAL A 307 13.95 14.85 -8.18
CA VAL A 307 14.93 13.77 -8.21
C VAL A 307 16.22 14.28 -7.57
N SER A 308 16.85 13.47 -6.70
CA SER A 308 18.17 13.79 -6.16
C SER A 308 19.21 13.90 -7.27
N GLY A 309 20.08 14.90 -7.16
CA GLY A 309 21.12 15.16 -8.15
C GLY A 309 22.37 15.78 -7.53
N TYR A 310 23.42 15.86 -8.33
CA TYR A 310 24.66 16.50 -7.91
C TYR A 310 24.48 18.02 -7.86
N ALA A 311 24.82 18.61 -6.73
CA ALA A 311 24.60 20.03 -6.49
C ALA A 311 25.71 20.88 -7.11
N VAL A 312 25.34 22.00 -7.71
CA VAL A 312 26.28 23.06 -8.10
C VAL A 312 25.92 24.36 -7.40
N ARG A 313 26.94 25.20 -7.13
CA ARG A 313 26.74 26.55 -6.59
C ARG A 313 26.85 27.56 -7.74
N PRO A 314 25.76 28.21 -8.16
CA PRO A 314 25.82 29.19 -9.23
C PRO A 314 26.65 30.42 -8.86
N VAL A 315 27.40 30.95 -9.83
CA VAL A 315 28.19 32.17 -9.67
C VAL A 315 27.88 33.14 -10.79
N LEU A 316 27.54 34.39 -10.46
CA LEU A 316 27.39 35.49 -11.40
C LEU A 316 28.68 36.31 -11.46
N GLU A 317 29.27 36.44 -12.64
CA GLU A 317 30.31 37.42 -12.91
C GLU A 317 29.70 38.56 -13.74
N ALA A 318 29.51 39.71 -13.09
CA ALA A 318 28.84 40.87 -13.64
C ALA A 318 29.83 41.82 -14.35
N GLY A 319 29.56 42.11 -15.62
CA GLY A 319 30.26 43.12 -16.41
C GLY A 319 29.91 44.55 -15.98
N LYS A 320 30.60 45.54 -16.56
CA LYS A 320 30.37 46.96 -16.24
C LYS A 320 28.94 47.36 -16.60
N GLY A 321 28.24 48.03 -15.68
CA GLY A 321 26.86 48.49 -15.91
C GLY A 321 25.78 47.43 -15.76
N PHE A 322 26.11 46.22 -15.28
CA PHE A 322 25.12 45.16 -15.08
C PHE A 322 24.11 45.54 -14.00
N PHE A 323 22.83 45.42 -14.34
CA PHE A 323 21.72 45.69 -13.44
C PHE A 323 20.78 44.48 -13.42
N LEU A 324 20.66 43.84 -12.26
CA LEU A 324 19.82 42.67 -12.08
C LEU A 324 18.46 43.09 -11.51
N ARG A 325 17.39 42.88 -12.26
CA ARG A 325 16.02 43.13 -11.80
C ARG A 325 15.43 41.96 -11.03
N LYS A 326 15.74 40.73 -11.43
CA LYS A 326 15.23 39.53 -10.76
C LYS A 326 16.15 38.34 -11.03
N ALA A 327 16.44 37.55 -10.00
CA ALA A 327 17.13 36.28 -10.16
C ALA A 327 16.63 35.24 -9.15
N PHE A 328 16.13 34.11 -9.66
CA PHE A 328 15.71 33.01 -8.79
C PHE A 328 16.05 31.66 -9.40
N VAL A 329 16.07 30.65 -8.53
CA VAL A 329 16.07 29.23 -8.89
C VAL A 329 14.74 28.58 -8.49
N GLN A 330 14.29 27.60 -9.26
CA GLN A 330 13.10 26.79 -8.97
C GLN A 330 13.44 25.32 -9.28
N PRO A 331 12.99 24.35 -8.46
CA PRO A 331 13.25 22.94 -8.73
C PRO A 331 12.66 22.49 -10.07
N LEU A 332 13.37 21.62 -10.77
CA LEU A 332 12.81 20.89 -11.92
C LEU A 332 11.90 19.75 -11.42
N ALA A 333 10.83 19.52 -12.17
CA ALA A 333 9.89 18.43 -11.97
C ALA A 333 10.18 17.28 -12.94
N LEU A 334 9.60 16.10 -12.70
CA LEU A 334 9.70 14.96 -13.63
C LEU A 334 9.07 15.28 -14.99
N GLU A 335 7.95 16.01 -15.00
CA GLU A 335 7.19 16.38 -16.21
C GLU A 335 7.10 17.90 -16.37
N ASP A 336 6.92 18.38 -17.60
CA ASP A 336 6.70 19.80 -17.86
C ASP A 336 5.23 20.16 -17.67
N HIS A 337 4.94 20.80 -16.54
CA HIS A 337 3.57 21.15 -16.14
C HIS A 337 2.90 22.08 -17.15
N ALA A 338 3.64 23.04 -17.73
CA ALA A 338 3.10 23.97 -18.71
C ALA A 338 2.82 23.28 -20.05
N GLU A 339 3.63 22.30 -20.45
CA GLU A 339 3.36 21.45 -21.62
C GLU A 339 2.07 20.65 -21.45
N ILE A 340 1.86 20.03 -20.28
CA ILE A 340 0.64 19.25 -20.00
C ILE A 340 -0.61 20.16 -20.05
N ILE A 341 -0.57 21.31 -19.39
CA ILE A 341 -1.72 22.21 -19.29
C ILE A 341 -2.08 22.81 -20.65
N ARG A 342 -1.10 23.13 -21.51
CA ARG A 342 -1.38 23.57 -22.89
C ARG A 342 -2.09 22.50 -23.73
N GLY A 343 -2.02 21.23 -23.34
CA GLY A 343 -2.70 20.12 -24.00
C GLY A 343 -4.14 19.90 -23.54
N TRP A 344 -4.70 20.72 -22.66
CA TRP A 344 -6.04 20.54 -22.10
C TRP A 344 -7.19 20.72 -23.09
N ASP A 345 -6.98 21.48 -24.17
CA ASP A 345 -7.99 21.69 -25.22
C ASP A 345 -8.20 20.43 -26.10
N ASP A 346 -7.45 19.35 -25.87
CA ASP A 346 -7.75 18.04 -26.44
C ASP A 346 -9.04 17.50 -25.82
N ALA A 347 -10.09 17.30 -26.62
CA ALA A 347 -11.36 16.71 -26.19
C ALA A 347 -11.16 15.40 -25.41
N LYS A 348 -10.11 14.62 -25.72
CA LYS A 348 -9.81 13.40 -24.98
C LYS A 348 -9.32 13.64 -23.55
N ALA A 349 -8.69 14.77 -23.27
CA ALA A 349 -8.21 15.13 -21.93
C ALA A 349 -9.39 15.42 -20.99
N TRP A 350 -10.43 16.08 -21.50
CA TRP A 350 -11.68 16.29 -20.77
C TRP A 350 -12.36 14.96 -20.40
N ASP A 351 -12.55 14.07 -21.38
CA ASP A 351 -13.21 12.77 -21.15
C ASP A 351 -12.44 11.90 -20.14
N ARG A 352 -11.10 11.91 -20.19
CA ARG A 352 -10.29 11.19 -19.20
C ARG A 352 -10.44 11.78 -17.79
N GLY A 353 -10.48 13.11 -17.68
CA GLY A 353 -10.73 13.81 -16.42
C GLY A 353 -12.10 13.49 -15.82
N ASP A 354 -13.14 13.44 -16.66
CA ASP A 354 -14.52 13.05 -16.28
C ASP A 354 -14.55 11.63 -15.69
N VAL A 355 -13.91 10.67 -16.37
CA VAL A 355 -13.80 9.29 -15.90
C VAL A 355 -13.12 9.23 -14.53
N ILE A 356 -11.98 9.89 -14.36
CA ILE A 356 -11.26 9.91 -13.08
C ILE A 356 -12.11 10.54 -11.97
N TYR A 357 -12.77 11.66 -12.23
CA TYR A 357 -13.62 12.33 -11.23
C TYR A 357 -14.76 11.42 -10.76
N ASN A 358 -15.49 10.81 -11.69
CA ASN A 358 -16.65 9.98 -11.37
C ASN A 358 -16.27 8.61 -10.78
N GLN A 359 -15.04 8.13 -10.99
CA GLN A 359 -14.56 6.91 -10.35
C GLN A 359 -14.26 7.13 -8.86
N LEU A 360 -13.57 8.22 -8.50
CA LEU A 360 -13.00 8.38 -7.16
C LEU A 360 -13.39 9.67 -6.43
N CYS A 361 -13.45 10.80 -7.13
CA CYS A 361 -13.65 12.12 -6.49
C CYS A 361 -15.12 12.38 -6.12
N VAL A 362 -16.06 11.92 -6.96
CA VAL A 362 -17.50 12.21 -6.83
C VAL A 362 -18.09 11.79 -5.49
N THR A 363 -17.55 10.75 -4.86
CA THR A 363 -18.07 10.24 -3.60
C THR A 363 -17.86 11.20 -2.45
N CYS A 364 -16.72 11.87 -2.42
CA CYS A 364 -16.42 12.85 -1.39
C CYS A 364 -17.03 14.21 -1.75
N HIS A 365 -16.89 14.64 -3.00
CA HIS A 365 -17.19 16.01 -3.42
C HIS A 365 -18.60 16.21 -4.01
N GLY A 366 -19.26 15.14 -4.42
CA GLY A 366 -20.60 15.15 -5.02
C GLY A 366 -20.61 15.59 -6.48
N THR A 367 -21.82 15.86 -6.97
CA THR A 367 -22.08 16.53 -8.24
C THR A 367 -22.72 17.90 -7.96
N ILE A 368 -23.17 18.60 -9.00
CA ILE A 368 -23.95 19.84 -8.85
C ILE A 368 -25.27 19.54 -8.12
N ASP A 369 -25.91 18.43 -8.47
CA ASP A 369 -27.25 18.11 -7.98
C ASP A 369 -27.24 17.30 -6.68
N ASN A 370 -26.20 16.47 -6.49
CA ASN A 370 -26.13 15.54 -5.36
C ASN A 370 -24.93 15.84 -4.47
N PRO A 371 -25.13 16.02 -3.15
CA PRO A 371 -24.02 16.23 -2.24
C PRO A 371 -23.16 14.97 -2.13
N GLY A 372 -21.85 15.18 -2.00
CA GLY A 372 -20.93 14.09 -1.65
C GLY A 372 -21.18 13.56 -0.25
N SER A 373 -20.71 12.34 0.00
CA SER A 373 -20.81 11.64 1.27
C SER A 373 -19.96 12.27 2.39
N LEU A 374 -18.97 13.09 2.05
CA LEU A 374 -18.06 13.72 3.01
C LEU A 374 -18.45 15.19 3.24
N PRO A 375 -19.12 15.56 4.35
CA PRO A 375 -19.65 16.91 4.55
C PRO A 375 -18.55 17.99 4.62
N THR A 376 -17.33 17.60 4.98
CA THR A 376 -16.14 18.45 5.08
C THR A 376 -15.44 18.66 3.73
N ALA A 377 -15.76 17.84 2.72
CA ALA A 377 -15.19 18.02 1.39
C ALA A 377 -15.83 19.24 0.71
N PRO A 378 -15.03 20.07 0.03
CA PRO A 378 -15.57 21.19 -0.72
C PRO A 378 -16.47 20.67 -1.84
N ARG A 379 -17.71 21.17 -1.89
CA ARG A 379 -18.53 21.07 -3.09
C ARG A 379 -18.02 22.12 -4.05
N PHE A 380 -17.27 21.72 -5.07
CA PHE A 380 -16.51 22.68 -5.88
C PHE A 380 -17.35 23.83 -6.46
N HIS A 381 -18.62 23.60 -6.77
CA HIS A 381 -19.54 24.61 -7.31
C HIS A 381 -20.13 25.59 -6.28
N LEU A 382 -19.90 25.40 -4.97
CA LEU A 382 -20.45 26.26 -3.90
C LEU A 382 -19.45 26.57 -2.76
N GLY A 383 -18.48 25.70 -2.55
CA GLY A 383 -17.60 25.71 -1.39
C GLY A 383 -16.32 26.48 -1.63
N GLU A 384 -15.74 26.98 -0.53
CA GLU A 384 -14.42 27.60 -0.52
C GLU A 384 -13.31 26.57 -0.77
N ILE A 385 -12.37 26.91 -1.65
CA ILE A 385 -11.17 26.08 -1.88
C ILE A 385 -10.03 26.58 -0.98
N LYS A 386 -9.82 25.88 0.15
CA LYS A 386 -8.87 26.28 1.21
C LYS A 386 -7.41 25.95 0.93
N ASN A 387 -7.13 24.98 0.04
CA ASN A 387 -5.78 24.53 -0.25
C ASN A 387 -5.26 25.02 -1.62
N GLY A 388 -5.72 26.19 -2.07
CA GLY A 388 -5.37 26.76 -3.37
C GLY A 388 -6.22 26.24 -4.52
N ALA A 389 -6.62 27.16 -5.41
CA ALA A 389 -7.55 26.90 -6.50
C ALA A 389 -6.90 26.90 -7.89
N ASP A 390 -5.64 27.35 -7.99
CA ASP A 390 -4.91 27.24 -9.24
C ASP A 390 -4.51 25.78 -9.54
N PRO A 391 -4.33 25.42 -10.82
CA PRO A 391 -4.01 24.05 -11.20
C PRO A 391 -2.81 23.43 -10.49
N TYR A 392 -1.78 24.20 -10.16
CA TYR A 392 -0.57 23.66 -9.55
C TYR A 392 -0.80 23.34 -8.07
N ARG A 393 -1.51 24.20 -7.33
CA ARG A 393 -1.90 23.89 -5.94
C ARG A 393 -2.92 22.77 -5.85
N MET A 394 -3.83 22.66 -6.83
CA MET A 394 -4.71 21.50 -6.96
C MET A 394 -3.92 20.22 -7.23
N LEU A 395 -2.87 20.26 -8.07
CA LEU A 395 -1.98 19.12 -8.29
C LEU A 395 -1.28 18.71 -6.98
N GLN A 396 -0.70 19.67 -6.25
CA GLN A 396 -0.05 19.39 -4.97
C GLN A 396 -1.02 18.76 -3.96
N THR A 397 -2.30 19.15 -4.01
CA THR A 397 -3.35 18.52 -3.21
C THR A 397 -3.56 17.05 -3.59
N LEU A 398 -3.56 16.71 -4.88
CA LEU A 398 -3.64 15.33 -5.36
C LEU A 398 -2.36 14.53 -5.07
N GLU A 399 -1.19 15.18 -4.98
CA GLU A 399 0.09 14.51 -4.70
C GLU A 399 0.34 14.28 -3.21
N LYS A 400 -0.08 15.21 -2.35
CA LYS A 400 0.24 15.22 -0.92
C LYS A 400 -0.98 14.97 -0.02
N GLY A 401 -2.18 15.02 -0.58
CA GLY A 401 -3.43 15.04 0.18
C GLY A 401 -3.67 16.38 0.86
N TYR A 402 -4.88 16.56 1.41
CA TYR A 402 -5.23 17.72 2.25
C TYR A 402 -6.42 17.41 3.16
N GLY A 403 -6.27 17.67 4.46
CA GLY A 403 -7.30 17.31 5.44
C GLY A 403 -7.59 15.80 5.43
N GLN A 404 -8.81 15.43 5.07
CA GLN A 404 -9.26 14.04 4.93
C GLN A 404 -9.06 13.48 3.51
N MET A 405 -8.65 14.30 2.54
CA MET A 405 -8.36 13.87 1.18
C MET A 405 -6.99 13.18 1.12
N MET A 406 -6.98 11.93 0.67
CA MET A 406 -5.75 11.14 0.49
C MET A 406 -4.98 11.60 -0.77
N PRO A 407 -3.64 11.47 -0.78
CA PRO A 407 -2.87 11.48 -2.02
C PRO A 407 -3.44 10.48 -3.04
N MET A 408 -3.27 10.76 -4.32
CA MET A 408 -3.64 9.89 -5.42
C MET A 408 -2.40 9.35 -6.16
N PRO A 409 -1.61 8.46 -5.52
CA PRO A 409 -0.37 7.95 -6.10
C PRO A 409 -0.61 7.03 -7.32
N GLN A 410 -1.83 6.53 -7.48
CA GLN A 410 -2.24 5.71 -8.64
C GLN A 410 -2.34 6.50 -9.95
N TYR A 411 -2.34 7.83 -9.90
CA TYR A 411 -2.39 8.69 -11.07
C TYR A 411 -1.08 9.42 -11.29
N ASN A 412 -0.61 9.42 -12.53
CA ASN A 412 0.56 10.19 -12.93
C ASN A 412 0.26 11.70 -13.01
N THR A 413 1.28 12.53 -13.22
CA THR A 413 1.15 14.00 -13.26
C THR A 413 0.13 14.47 -14.31
N ARG A 414 0.11 13.82 -15.49
CA ARG A 414 -0.82 14.14 -16.57
C ARG A 414 -2.27 13.83 -16.20
N GLN A 415 -2.55 12.64 -15.69
CA GLN A 415 -3.90 12.22 -15.26
C GLN A 415 -4.45 13.12 -14.15
N LYS A 416 -3.60 13.52 -13.20
CA LYS A 416 -3.98 14.48 -12.16
C LYS A 416 -4.39 15.83 -12.77
N TYR A 417 -3.66 16.32 -13.76
CA TYR A 417 -4.06 17.54 -14.47
C TYR A 417 -5.33 17.38 -15.31
N GLU A 418 -5.61 16.21 -15.85
CA GLU A 418 -6.85 15.92 -16.60
C GLU A 418 -8.08 15.98 -15.68
N VAL A 419 -8.03 15.37 -14.49
CA VAL A 419 -9.13 15.51 -13.51
C VAL A 419 -9.27 16.94 -13.00
N ILE A 420 -8.15 17.67 -12.85
CA ILE A 420 -8.19 19.11 -12.52
C ILE A 420 -8.89 19.90 -13.64
N ASN A 421 -8.56 19.65 -14.91
CA ASN A 421 -9.18 20.32 -16.05
C ASN A 421 -10.71 20.12 -16.05
N TYR A 422 -11.15 18.85 -15.94
CA TYR A 422 -12.57 18.52 -15.85
C TYR A 422 -13.24 19.20 -14.66
N LEU A 423 -12.65 19.09 -13.45
CA LEU A 423 -13.22 19.68 -12.23
C LEU A 423 -13.39 21.19 -12.40
N ARG A 424 -12.37 21.87 -12.92
CA ARG A 424 -12.37 23.32 -13.12
C ARG A 424 -13.46 23.74 -14.10
N GLY A 425 -13.57 23.11 -15.27
CA GLY A 425 -14.61 23.46 -16.24
C GLY A 425 -16.02 23.08 -15.75
N GLN A 426 -16.16 21.89 -15.16
CA GLN A 426 -17.48 21.38 -14.77
C GLN A 426 -18.05 22.11 -13.55
N PHE A 427 -17.22 22.41 -12.55
CA PHE A 427 -17.68 22.91 -11.25
C PHE A 427 -17.26 24.35 -10.91
N LEU A 428 -16.20 24.89 -11.50
CA LEU A 428 -15.71 26.23 -11.14
C LEU A 428 -16.06 27.27 -12.21
N GLU A 429 -15.85 26.96 -13.49
CA GLU A 429 -16.15 27.87 -14.59
C GLU A 429 -17.64 28.23 -14.62
N GLY A 430 -17.92 29.53 -14.51
CA GLY A 430 -19.28 30.09 -14.46
C GLY A 430 -20.10 29.80 -13.19
N LYS A 431 -19.69 28.82 -12.37
CA LYS A 431 -20.45 28.35 -11.19
C LYS A 431 -19.83 28.79 -9.87
N ASN A 432 -18.50 28.76 -9.77
CA ASN A 432 -17.76 29.25 -8.61
C ASN A 432 -16.54 30.09 -9.06
N PRO A 433 -16.80 31.25 -9.70
CA PRO A 433 -15.78 32.01 -10.41
C PRO A 433 -14.70 32.61 -9.50
N GLU A 434 -14.97 32.77 -8.20
CA GLU A 434 -13.98 33.26 -7.22
C GLU A 434 -12.76 32.32 -7.11
N TYR A 435 -12.97 31.02 -7.29
CA TYR A 435 -11.93 30.00 -7.24
C TYR A 435 -11.54 29.48 -8.63
N PHE A 436 -11.94 30.18 -9.70
CA PHE A 436 -11.50 29.86 -11.06
C PHE A 436 -10.31 30.73 -11.47
N THR A 437 -9.08 30.21 -11.32
CA THR A 437 -7.86 30.93 -11.71
C THR A 437 -7.59 30.80 -13.23
N PRO A 438 -7.55 31.89 -14.01
CA PRO A 438 -7.20 31.81 -15.43
C PRO A 438 -5.83 31.19 -15.66
N VAL A 439 -5.70 30.40 -16.73
CA VAL A 439 -4.41 29.86 -17.19
C VAL A 439 -3.98 30.69 -18.39
N ASP A 440 -3.12 31.66 -18.16
CA ASP A 440 -2.53 32.50 -19.19
C ASP A 440 -1.02 32.21 -19.35
N ASP A 441 -0.39 32.87 -20.32
CA ASP A 441 1.06 32.71 -20.57
C ASP A 441 1.92 33.14 -19.36
N ALA A 442 1.44 34.06 -18.53
CA ALA A 442 2.15 34.49 -17.33
C ALA A 442 2.16 33.37 -16.28
N TYR A 443 1.01 32.75 -16.02
CA TYR A 443 0.90 31.58 -15.14
C TYR A 443 1.72 30.40 -15.67
N LEU A 444 1.62 30.09 -16.97
CA LEU A 444 2.36 28.99 -17.59
C LEU A 444 3.88 29.19 -17.56
N ALA A 445 4.37 30.44 -17.51
CA ALA A 445 5.79 30.75 -17.36
C ALA A 445 6.30 30.49 -15.92
N MET A 446 5.42 30.56 -14.93
CA MET A 446 5.78 30.36 -13.52
C MET A 446 5.89 28.88 -13.12
N LEU A 447 5.24 27.97 -13.86
CA LEU A 447 5.20 26.55 -13.55
C LEU A 447 6.57 25.87 -13.62
N PRO A 448 6.86 24.89 -12.73
CA PRO A 448 8.07 24.07 -12.81
C PRO A 448 8.28 23.45 -14.19
N ARG A 449 9.53 23.43 -14.65
CA ARG A 449 9.92 22.78 -15.92
C ARG A 449 10.18 21.31 -15.70
N GLY A 450 9.86 20.51 -16.72
CA GLY A 450 10.14 19.08 -16.73
C GLY A 450 11.60 18.77 -17.04
N MET A 451 12.14 17.72 -16.43
CA MET A 451 13.45 17.17 -16.74
C MET A 451 13.45 16.46 -18.11
N THR A 452 14.63 16.34 -18.73
CA THR A 452 14.85 15.54 -19.94
C THR A 452 15.58 14.23 -19.64
N GLN A 453 16.39 14.19 -18.59
CA GLN A 453 17.16 13.00 -18.21
C GLN A 453 16.35 11.96 -17.44
N ARG A 454 15.28 12.39 -16.78
CA ARG A 454 14.31 11.58 -16.06
C ARG A 454 12.93 12.09 -16.42
N ARG A 455 12.03 11.18 -16.71
CA ARG A 455 10.61 11.46 -16.95
C ARG A 455 9.79 10.48 -16.14
N GLU A 456 8.56 10.86 -15.85
CA GLU A 456 7.59 9.90 -15.33
C GLU A 456 7.43 8.81 -16.40
N ALA A 457 7.34 7.54 -15.98
CA ALA A 457 7.07 6.48 -16.94
C ALA A 457 5.79 6.87 -17.68
N ALA A 458 5.85 6.95 -19.02
CA ALA A 458 4.65 7.14 -19.81
C ALA A 458 3.66 6.09 -19.31
N ALA A 459 2.46 6.51 -18.89
CA ALA A 459 1.39 5.54 -18.66
C ALA A 459 1.33 4.75 -19.97
N GLU A 460 1.79 3.50 -19.95
CA GLU A 460 1.75 2.70 -21.16
C GLU A 460 0.28 2.69 -21.58
N GLU A 461 -0.03 3.40 -22.66
CA GLU A 461 -1.32 3.29 -23.35
C GLU A 461 -1.47 1.90 -23.99
N LYS A 462 -0.55 0.97 -23.73
CA LYS A 462 -0.90 -0.44 -23.71
C LYS A 462 -1.84 -0.64 -22.53
N LYS A 463 -3.15 -0.52 -22.79
CA LYS A 463 -4.21 -1.03 -21.93
C LYS A 463 -3.94 -2.52 -21.64
N LYS A 464 -3.06 -2.82 -20.68
CA LYS A 464 -3.09 -4.12 -20.01
C LYS A 464 -4.47 -4.17 -19.38
N GLU A 465 -5.27 -5.17 -19.76
CA GLU A 465 -6.58 -5.35 -19.15
C GLU A 465 -6.40 -5.46 -17.62
N PRO A 466 -7.27 -4.81 -16.83
CA PRO A 466 -7.17 -4.88 -15.38
C PRO A 466 -7.14 -6.32 -14.88
N ILE A 467 -6.32 -6.60 -13.86
CA ILE A 467 -6.09 -7.97 -13.34
C ILE A 467 -7.40 -8.66 -13.01
N TYR A 468 -8.34 -7.98 -12.34
CA TYR A 468 -9.64 -8.56 -11.98
C TYR A 468 -10.46 -9.08 -13.18
N LYS A 469 -10.23 -8.57 -14.40
CA LYS A 469 -10.92 -9.06 -15.60
C LYS A 469 -10.25 -10.28 -16.23
N ILE A 470 -8.93 -10.36 -16.15
CA ILE A 470 -8.13 -11.45 -16.74
C ILE A 470 -7.86 -12.57 -15.73
N GLN A 471 -8.09 -12.32 -14.44
CA GLN A 471 -8.05 -13.33 -13.40
C GLN A 471 -9.05 -14.44 -13.72
N ASP A 472 -8.56 -15.67 -13.63
CA ASP A 472 -9.38 -16.86 -13.61
C ASP A 472 -9.96 -17.03 -12.21
N HIS A 473 -11.22 -16.63 -12.00
CA HIS A 473 -11.93 -16.77 -10.73
C HIS A 473 -12.45 -18.19 -10.45
N GLY A 474 -12.07 -19.19 -11.25
CA GLY A 474 -12.74 -20.49 -11.32
C GLY A 474 -14.07 -20.41 -12.06
N ASN A 475 -14.74 -21.54 -12.30
CA ASN A 475 -16.02 -21.58 -13.03
C ASN A 475 -17.23 -21.12 -12.20
N ALA A 476 -17.01 -20.73 -10.95
CA ALA A 476 -18.03 -20.15 -10.09
C ALA A 476 -17.44 -18.97 -9.31
N LEU A 477 -18.19 -17.85 -9.24
CA LEU A 477 -17.85 -16.69 -8.44
C LEU A 477 -18.99 -16.36 -7.47
N PHE A 478 -18.67 -16.33 -6.19
CA PHE A 478 -19.55 -15.88 -5.12
C PHE A 478 -19.45 -14.35 -5.01
N TRP A 479 -20.54 -13.64 -5.27
CA TRP A 479 -20.57 -12.18 -5.25
C TRP A 479 -21.98 -11.61 -5.18
N THR A 480 -22.10 -10.36 -4.73
CA THR A 480 -23.36 -9.61 -4.86
C THR A 480 -23.51 -9.09 -6.28
N LEU A 481 -24.49 -9.61 -7.03
CA LEU A 481 -24.70 -9.27 -8.44
C LEU A 481 -26.08 -8.70 -8.68
N GLN A 482 -26.14 -7.53 -9.32
CA GLN A 482 -27.38 -6.98 -9.81
C GLN A 482 -27.80 -7.70 -11.11
N VAL A 483 -29.04 -8.19 -11.11
CA VAL A 483 -29.69 -8.76 -12.31
C VAL A 483 -30.39 -7.65 -13.09
N GLU A 484 -31.21 -6.88 -12.39
CA GLU A 484 -32.00 -5.74 -12.91
C GLU A 484 -32.19 -4.68 -11.81
N PRO A 485 -32.61 -3.44 -12.14
CA PRO A 485 -33.03 -2.46 -11.14
C PRO A 485 -34.04 -3.06 -10.15
N GLY A 486 -33.69 -3.07 -8.86
CA GLY A 486 -34.52 -3.67 -7.80
C GLY A 486 -34.44 -5.20 -7.66
N ASN A 487 -33.67 -5.89 -8.52
CA ASN A 487 -33.44 -7.34 -8.43
C ASN A 487 -31.94 -7.64 -8.28
N ILE A 488 -31.51 -7.91 -7.04
CA ILE A 488 -30.12 -8.18 -6.69
C ILE A 488 -30.03 -9.56 -6.05
N ALA A 489 -29.06 -10.36 -6.51
CA ALA A 489 -28.64 -11.56 -5.81
C ALA A 489 -27.62 -11.13 -4.75
N GLN A 490 -28.07 -10.95 -3.51
CA GLN A 490 -27.24 -10.41 -2.42
C GLN A 490 -26.07 -11.35 -2.11
N LYS A 491 -26.34 -12.67 -2.09
CA LYS A 491 -25.32 -13.71 -2.01
C LYS A 491 -25.39 -14.60 -3.24
N GLY A 492 -24.93 -14.04 -4.35
CA GLY A 492 -24.99 -14.66 -5.65
C GLY A 492 -23.90 -15.72 -5.86
N ILE A 493 -24.23 -16.76 -6.62
CA ILE A 493 -23.29 -17.76 -7.14
C ILE A 493 -23.43 -17.74 -8.66
N ALA A 494 -22.52 -17.04 -9.33
CA ALA A 494 -22.49 -16.99 -10.78
C ALA A 494 -21.65 -18.14 -11.32
N ILE A 495 -22.23 -18.98 -12.17
CA ILE A 495 -21.62 -20.18 -12.71
C ILE A 495 -21.52 -20.07 -14.23
N ARG A 496 -20.33 -20.34 -14.78
CA ARG A 496 -20.13 -20.52 -16.21
C ARG A 496 -20.67 -21.88 -16.64
N VAL A 497 -21.45 -21.91 -17.71
CA VAL A 497 -22.07 -23.15 -18.23
C VAL A 497 -21.64 -23.51 -19.66
N ASP A 498 -20.89 -22.65 -20.36
CA ASP A 498 -20.20 -23.00 -21.59
C ASP A 498 -18.80 -23.57 -21.31
N ALA A 499 -18.31 -24.45 -22.19
CA ALA A 499 -16.99 -25.04 -22.06
C ALA A 499 -15.87 -24.09 -22.51
N GLY A 500 -14.75 -24.10 -21.78
CA GLY A 500 -13.52 -23.42 -22.19
C GLY A 500 -12.62 -23.08 -21.00
N PRO A 501 -11.37 -22.67 -21.25
CA PRO A 501 -10.44 -22.24 -20.21
C PRO A 501 -10.77 -20.84 -19.66
N GLY A 502 -10.15 -20.48 -18.54
CA GLY A 502 -10.14 -19.12 -18.00
C GLY A 502 -11.25 -18.77 -17.01
N GLY A 503 -11.97 -19.76 -16.49
CA GLY A 503 -12.97 -19.55 -15.45
C GLY A 503 -14.19 -18.76 -15.92
N VAL A 504 -14.95 -18.24 -14.95
CA VAL A 504 -16.22 -17.55 -15.16
C VAL A 504 -16.08 -16.23 -15.93
N SER A 505 -14.97 -15.53 -15.76
CA SER A 505 -14.67 -14.24 -16.42
C SER A 505 -14.50 -14.39 -17.95
N ALA A 506 -14.06 -15.56 -18.41
CA ALA A 506 -13.86 -15.88 -19.83
C ALA A 506 -15.04 -16.61 -20.50
N GLY A 507 -16.13 -16.84 -19.76
CA GLY A 507 -17.32 -17.51 -20.28
C GLY A 507 -18.09 -16.71 -21.34
N LYS A 508 -19.14 -17.34 -21.87
CA LYS A 508 -20.12 -16.73 -22.77
C LYS A 508 -21.57 -17.05 -22.41
N ALA A 509 -21.78 -18.01 -21.51
CA ALA A 509 -23.09 -18.37 -20.99
C ALA A 509 -22.99 -18.64 -19.49
N TRP A 510 -23.91 -18.06 -18.72
CA TRP A 510 -23.86 -18.10 -17.27
C TRP A 510 -25.24 -18.32 -16.64
N MET A 511 -25.24 -18.93 -15.46
CA MET A 511 -26.40 -19.04 -14.58
C MET A 511 -26.05 -18.45 -13.21
N LEU A 512 -26.95 -17.65 -12.64
CA LEU A 512 -26.78 -16.98 -11.35
C LEU A 512 -27.79 -17.52 -10.35
N TYR A 513 -27.29 -18.14 -9.29
CA TYR A 513 -28.09 -18.58 -8.15
C TYR A 513 -27.96 -17.58 -7.00
N GLU A 514 -28.93 -17.56 -6.08
CA GLU A 514 -28.84 -16.81 -4.83
C GLU A 514 -29.10 -17.78 -3.67
N HIS A 515 -28.14 -17.90 -2.76
CA HIS A 515 -28.13 -19.04 -1.83
C HIS A 515 -28.98 -18.84 -0.57
N ASP A 516 -29.46 -17.63 -0.28
CA ASP A 516 -30.43 -17.39 0.78
C ASP A 516 -31.83 -17.95 0.41
N THR A 517 -32.16 -18.01 -0.89
CA THR A 517 -33.48 -18.47 -1.41
C THR A 517 -33.41 -19.68 -2.34
N MET A 518 -32.21 -20.10 -2.72
CA MET A 518 -31.92 -21.08 -3.78
C MET A 518 -32.68 -20.82 -5.09
N ARG A 519 -32.94 -19.54 -5.39
CA ARG A 519 -33.50 -19.15 -6.69
C ARG A 519 -32.43 -19.18 -7.77
N LEU A 520 -32.80 -19.61 -8.98
CA LEU A 520 -32.09 -19.23 -10.20
C LEU A 520 -32.49 -17.80 -10.52
N ALA A 521 -31.66 -16.83 -10.18
CA ALA A 521 -31.95 -15.41 -10.36
C ALA A 521 -31.88 -14.98 -11.84
N ALA A 522 -30.94 -15.54 -12.60
CA ALA A 522 -30.81 -15.27 -14.03
C ALA A 522 -30.08 -16.38 -14.79
N ALA A 523 -30.35 -16.49 -16.09
CA ALA A 523 -29.50 -17.17 -17.07
C ALA A 523 -29.29 -16.24 -18.26
N TRP A 524 -28.03 -16.05 -18.70
CA TRP A 524 -27.70 -15.04 -19.70
C TRP A 524 -26.49 -15.42 -20.54
N THR A 525 -26.40 -14.83 -21.74
CA THR A 525 -25.28 -14.99 -22.66
C THR A 525 -24.69 -13.64 -23.05
N GLY A 526 -23.45 -13.63 -23.52
CA GLY A 526 -22.80 -12.42 -24.02
C GLY A 526 -21.28 -12.53 -24.15
N ASP A 527 -20.66 -11.50 -24.69
CA ASP A 527 -19.19 -11.42 -24.83
C ASP A 527 -18.48 -10.89 -23.57
N LYS A 528 -19.24 -10.54 -22.53
CA LYS A 528 -18.73 -10.04 -21.25
C LYS A 528 -19.55 -10.65 -20.12
N PHE A 529 -18.87 -11.08 -19.06
CA PHE A 529 -19.50 -11.64 -17.87
C PHE A 529 -20.32 -10.60 -17.08
N VAL A 530 -19.65 -9.54 -16.64
CA VAL A 530 -20.22 -8.43 -15.84
C VAL A 530 -19.59 -7.10 -16.23
N ASP A 531 -20.13 -5.99 -15.71
CA ASP A 531 -19.57 -4.65 -15.91
C ASP A 531 -18.35 -4.32 -15.03
N TRP A 532 -18.03 -5.19 -14.07
CA TRP A 532 -16.92 -5.06 -13.11
C TRP A 532 -16.92 -3.74 -12.31
N LYS A 533 -18.07 -3.07 -12.19
CA LYS A 533 -18.15 -1.86 -11.36
C LYS A 533 -18.16 -2.21 -9.89
N GLY A 534 -17.45 -1.41 -9.10
CA GLY A 534 -17.46 -1.43 -7.65
C GLY A 534 -16.05 -1.45 -7.06
N ILE A 535 -15.95 -1.07 -5.80
CA ILE A 535 -14.66 -0.92 -5.08
C ILE A 535 -13.82 -2.20 -5.04
N GLY A 536 -14.43 -3.39 -5.07
CA GLY A 536 -13.71 -4.67 -5.16
C GLY A 536 -12.84 -4.80 -6.42
N PHE A 537 -13.21 -4.07 -7.48
CA PHE A 537 -12.65 -4.21 -8.83
C PHE A 537 -12.09 -2.88 -9.34
N ASP A 538 -12.92 -2.04 -9.98
CA ASP A 538 -12.49 -0.80 -10.63
C ASP A 538 -12.33 0.40 -9.69
N GLY A 539 -12.61 0.22 -8.40
CA GLY A 539 -12.51 1.27 -7.39
C GLY A 539 -13.71 2.24 -7.36
N SER A 540 -14.70 2.07 -8.24
CA SER A 540 -15.85 2.98 -8.32
C SER A 540 -16.75 2.85 -7.09
N HIS A 541 -17.11 4.00 -6.53
CA HIS A 541 -17.91 4.11 -5.32
C HIS A 541 -19.39 4.35 -5.66
N GLY A 542 -20.29 3.88 -4.80
CA GLY A 542 -21.75 4.04 -4.98
C GLY A 542 -22.34 3.21 -6.13
N THR A 543 -21.53 2.36 -6.75
CA THR A 543 -21.89 1.38 -7.78
C THR A 543 -21.80 -0.03 -7.21
N HIS A 544 -22.43 -0.98 -7.89
CA HIS A 544 -22.29 -2.42 -7.64
C HIS A 544 -22.23 -3.16 -8.97
N THR A 545 -21.63 -4.35 -8.93
CA THR A 545 -21.39 -5.17 -10.11
C THR A 545 -22.72 -5.69 -10.67
N SER A 546 -22.89 -5.58 -11.98
CA SER A 546 -24.13 -5.97 -12.68
C SER A 546 -23.84 -6.97 -13.78
N ILE A 547 -24.75 -7.93 -13.98
CA ILE A 547 -24.67 -8.82 -15.15
C ILE A 547 -24.90 -8.00 -16.43
N VAL A 548 -24.26 -8.41 -17.52
CA VAL A 548 -24.37 -7.77 -18.84
C VAL A 548 -24.61 -8.82 -19.92
N GLY A 549 -25.21 -8.42 -21.04
CA GLY A 549 -25.55 -9.32 -22.13
C GLY A 549 -27.04 -9.60 -22.26
N GLU A 550 -27.38 -10.63 -23.03
CA GLU A 550 -28.76 -11.04 -23.31
C GLU A 550 -29.25 -12.03 -22.25
N LYS A 551 -30.29 -11.63 -21.52
CA LYS A 551 -30.89 -12.44 -20.45
C LYS A 551 -31.98 -13.32 -21.03
N ASP A 552 -31.73 -14.63 -21.06
CA ASP A 552 -32.71 -15.63 -21.49
C ASP A 552 -33.72 -15.95 -20.39
N PHE A 553 -33.34 -15.78 -19.13
CA PHE A 553 -34.18 -16.01 -17.97
C PHE A 553 -33.86 -15.03 -16.85
N VAL A 554 -34.90 -14.55 -16.17
CA VAL A 554 -34.81 -13.70 -14.98
C VAL A 554 -35.92 -14.10 -14.02
N PHE A 555 -35.58 -14.24 -12.74
CA PHE A 555 -36.53 -14.50 -11.66
C PHE A 555 -36.43 -13.40 -10.58
N PRO A 556 -37.55 -12.94 -9.98
CA PRO A 556 -37.54 -11.92 -8.92
C PRO A 556 -36.89 -12.42 -7.63
N ASN A 557 -36.57 -11.51 -6.70
CA ASN A 557 -35.99 -11.84 -5.39
C ASN A 557 -37.04 -12.46 -4.45
N GLU A 558 -37.44 -13.69 -4.75
CA GLU A 558 -38.45 -14.46 -4.02
C GLU A 558 -37.99 -15.91 -3.83
N PRO A 559 -38.56 -16.65 -2.86
CA PRO A 559 -38.35 -18.09 -2.75
C PRO A 559 -38.75 -18.82 -4.04
N MET A 560 -37.85 -19.67 -4.54
CA MET A 560 -38.12 -20.53 -5.71
C MET A 560 -38.78 -21.86 -5.30
N TRP A 561 -38.53 -22.32 -4.07
CA TRP A 561 -39.20 -23.48 -3.48
C TRP A 561 -40.30 -23.03 -2.53
N ALA A 562 -41.43 -23.71 -2.54
CA ALA A 562 -42.46 -23.53 -1.51
C ALA A 562 -42.00 -24.17 -0.19
N ASN A 563 -42.50 -23.67 0.93
CA ASN A 563 -42.27 -24.28 2.23
C ASN A 563 -42.84 -25.71 2.23
N PRO A 564 -42.05 -26.77 2.46
CA PRO A 564 -42.53 -28.15 2.42
C PRO A 564 -43.62 -28.45 3.45
N GLU A 565 -43.66 -27.73 4.56
CA GLU A 565 -44.66 -27.90 5.61
C GLU A 565 -45.99 -27.21 5.28
N THR A 566 -45.95 -25.99 4.73
CA THR A 566 -47.17 -25.19 4.48
C THR A 566 -47.66 -25.24 3.03
N GLY A 567 -46.77 -25.57 2.09
CA GLY A 567 -47.04 -25.63 0.65
C GLY A 567 -47.13 -24.27 -0.06
N ASP A 568 -46.78 -23.16 0.62
CA ASP A 568 -46.83 -21.80 0.10
C ASP A 568 -45.42 -21.15 -0.04
N PHE A 569 -45.35 -19.99 -0.69
CA PHE A 569 -44.11 -19.24 -0.96
C PHE A 569 -43.96 -17.98 -0.09
N LYS A 570 -44.66 -17.90 1.04
CA LYS A 570 -44.61 -16.72 1.90
C LYS A 570 -43.17 -16.53 2.39
N ASP A 571 -42.54 -15.46 1.95
CA ASP A 571 -41.16 -15.16 2.33
C ASP A 571 -41.06 -14.93 3.85
N LEU A 572 -40.25 -15.75 4.51
CA LEU A 572 -40.01 -15.71 5.96
C LEU A 572 -38.63 -15.12 6.31
N ARG A 573 -37.89 -14.59 5.33
CA ARG A 573 -36.67 -13.83 5.57
C ARG A 573 -36.98 -12.61 6.41
N ILE A 574 -35.96 -12.12 7.13
CA ILE A 574 -36.12 -10.90 7.92
C ILE A 574 -36.37 -9.71 6.98
N LEU A 575 -37.26 -8.81 7.38
CA LEU A 575 -37.41 -7.53 6.69
C LEU A 575 -36.41 -6.54 7.28
N GLY A 576 -35.57 -5.97 6.42
CA GLY A 576 -34.69 -4.87 6.77
C GLY A 576 -35.49 -3.61 7.15
N ARG A 577 -34.80 -2.60 7.69
CA ARG A 577 -35.41 -1.29 8.01
C ARG A 577 -35.92 -0.54 6.77
N ASP A 578 -35.52 -0.97 5.58
CA ASP A 578 -36.00 -0.52 4.27
C ASP A 578 -37.21 -1.32 3.74
N GLY A 579 -37.67 -2.33 4.48
CA GLY A 579 -38.80 -3.18 4.11
C GLY A 579 -38.46 -4.28 3.10
N LEU A 580 -37.19 -4.49 2.76
CA LEU A 580 -36.76 -5.55 1.84
C LEU A 580 -36.36 -6.83 2.60
N PRO A 581 -36.55 -8.02 2.00
CA PRO A 581 -36.17 -9.28 2.62
C PRO A 581 -34.66 -9.56 2.50
N TYR A 582 -34.03 -9.99 3.60
CA TYR A 582 -32.60 -10.31 3.69
C TYR A 582 -32.31 -11.58 4.47
N GLY A 583 -31.18 -12.23 4.16
CA GLY A 583 -30.69 -13.40 4.88
C GLY A 583 -31.35 -14.69 4.42
N PRO A 584 -30.86 -15.84 4.91
CA PRO A 584 -31.36 -17.13 4.45
C PRO A 584 -32.80 -17.35 4.89
N LEU A 585 -33.52 -18.14 4.09
CA LEU A 585 -34.77 -18.77 4.53
C LEU A 585 -34.51 -19.67 5.75
N PRO A 586 -35.57 -20.01 6.52
CA PRO A 586 -35.44 -21.00 7.60
C PRO A 586 -34.77 -22.29 7.12
N ARG A 587 -33.81 -22.81 7.89
CA ARG A 587 -32.99 -23.97 7.49
C ARG A 587 -33.79 -25.24 7.20
N GLU A 588 -34.91 -25.43 7.90
CA GLU A 588 -35.84 -26.56 7.68
C GLU A 588 -36.65 -26.40 6.38
N TRP A 589 -36.71 -25.19 5.80
CA TRP A 589 -37.36 -24.95 4.52
C TRP A 589 -36.37 -25.16 3.38
N VAL A 590 -35.38 -24.28 3.25
CA VAL A 590 -34.33 -24.34 2.23
C VAL A 590 -33.02 -24.01 2.90
N GLN A 591 -31.98 -24.81 2.66
CA GLN A 591 -30.65 -24.51 3.16
C GLN A 591 -29.59 -24.82 2.11
N PHE A 592 -28.86 -23.79 1.67
CA PHE A 592 -27.61 -23.98 0.94
C PHE A 592 -26.59 -24.72 1.81
N LYS A 593 -26.02 -25.81 1.28
CA LYS A 593 -25.02 -26.65 1.96
C LYS A 593 -23.62 -26.40 1.43
N GLY A 594 -23.47 -25.89 0.21
CA GLY A 594 -22.16 -25.66 -0.40
C GLY A 594 -22.12 -25.99 -1.88
N MET A 595 -20.90 -26.09 -2.40
CA MET A 595 -20.64 -26.35 -3.82
C MET A 595 -19.54 -27.41 -3.97
N GLU A 596 -19.87 -28.50 -4.67
CA GLU A 596 -18.92 -29.53 -5.08
C GLU A 596 -18.31 -29.19 -6.44
N MET A 597 -17.07 -29.60 -6.66
CA MET A 597 -16.36 -29.46 -7.92
C MET A 597 -16.17 -30.84 -8.55
N GLN A 598 -16.82 -31.05 -9.70
CA GLN A 598 -16.71 -32.27 -10.49
C GLN A 598 -15.85 -31.97 -11.71
N GLY A 599 -14.53 -31.96 -11.49
CA GLY A 599 -13.60 -31.34 -12.41
C GLY A 599 -13.98 -29.87 -12.59
N GLU A 600 -14.08 -29.42 -13.83
CA GLU A 600 -14.46 -28.03 -14.13
C GLU A 600 -15.94 -27.71 -13.84
N THR A 601 -16.81 -28.70 -13.56
CA THR A 601 -18.25 -28.48 -13.39
C THR A 601 -18.62 -28.22 -11.93
N PRO A 602 -19.16 -27.03 -11.57
CA PRO A 602 -19.71 -26.78 -10.24
C PRO A 602 -21.05 -27.50 -10.06
N VAL A 603 -21.23 -28.14 -8.90
CA VAL A 603 -22.48 -28.80 -8.48
C VAL A 603 -22.97 -28.16 -7.19
N ILE A 604 -24.15 -27.57 -7.25
CA ILE A 604 -24.73 -26.86 -6.10
C ILE A 604 -25.41 -27.85 -5.16
N ARG A 605 -25.09 -27.78 -3.87
CA ARG A 605 -25.73 -28.60 -2.83
C ARG A 605 -26.63 -27.77 -1.94
N TYR A 606 -27.84 -28.25 -1.75
CA TYR A 606 -28.80 -27.66 -0.82
C TYR A 606 -29.84 -28.69 -0.37
N SER A 607 -30.58 -28.38 0.69
CA SER A 607 -31.74 -29.15 1.10
C SER A 607 -33.03 -28.36 0.90
N VAL A 608 -34.13 -29.08 0.65
CA VAL A 608 -35.50 -28.57 0.66
C VAL A 608 -36.32 -29.49 1.57
N GLY A 609 -36.63 -29.05 2.79
CA GLY A 609 -37.12 -29.97 3.82
C GLY A 609 -36.11 -31.08 4.10
N ASP A 610 -36.57 -32.33 4.06
CA ASP A 610 -35.76 -33.53 4.22
C ASP A 610 -35.06 -33.99 2.91
N CYS A 611 -35.33 -33.33 1.79
CA CYS A 611 -34.75 -33.68 0.50
C CYS A 611 -33.38 -33.01 0.31
N GLU A 612 -32.31 -33.80 0.26
CA GLU A 612 -31.00 -33.34 -0.24
C GLU A 612 -31.02 -33.26 -1.77
N ILE A 613 -30.51 -32.15 -2.31
CA ILE A 613 -30.48 -31.88 -3.75
C ILE A 613 -29.03 -31.57 -4.17
N ARG A 614 -28.58 -32.25 -5.22
CA ARG A 614 -27.38 -31.90 -5.99
C ARG A 614 -27.85 -31.36 -7.34
N GLU A 615 -27.66 -30.07 -7.58
CA GLU A 615 -28.10 -29.38 -8.78
C GLU A 615 -26.93 -29.09 -9.72
N VAL A 616 -27.05 -29.55 -10.96
CA VAL A 616 -26.04 -29.41 -12.01
C VAL A 616 -26.54 -28.43 -13.07
N PRO A 617 -26.05 -27.18 -13.09
CA PRO A 617 -26.32 -26.23 -14.17
C PRO A 617 -25.54 -26.60 -15.43
N GLY A 618 -26.06 -26.25 -16.60
CA GLY A 618 -25.40 -26.53 -17.87
C GLY A 618 -26.01 -25.82 -19.06
N LEU A 619 -25.40 -26.05 -20.22
CA LEU A 619 -25.83 -25.55 -21.52
C LEU A 619 -25.98 -26.74 -22.47
N SER A 620 -27.14 -26.87 -23.12
CA SER A 620 -27.32 -27.89 -24.16
C SER A 620 -26.62 -27.49 -25.45
N SER A 621 -26.42 -28.47 -26.34
CA SER A 621 -25.73 -28.28 -27.63
C SER A 621 -26.39 -27.26 -28.56
N ASP A 622 -27.68 -27.01 -28.38
CA ASP A 622 -28.46 -26.01 -29.12
C ASP A 622 -28.58 -24.67 -28.38
N GLY A 623 -27.80 -24.48 -27.32
CA GLY A 623 -27.67 -23.19 -26.62
C GLY A 623 -28.75 -22.91 -25.58
N ALA A 624 -29.64 -23.86 -25.26
CA ALA A 624 -30.58 -23.68 -24.16
C ALA A 624 -29.91 -23.96 -22.81
N PHE A 625 -30.30 -23.19 -21.80
CA PHE A 625 -29.85 -23.44 -20.43
C PHE A 625 -30.58 -24.64 -19.86
N VAL A 626 -29.87 -25.48 -19.13
CA VAL A 626 -30.43 -26.65 -18.46
C VAL A 626 -29.96 -26.69 -17.01
N ARG A 627 -30.81 -27.22 -16.13
CA ARG A 627 -30.39 -27.60 -14.78
C ARG A 627 -30.99 -28.95 -14.43
N TRP A 628 -30.16 -29.84 -13.89
CA TRP A 628 -30.55 -31.19 -13.46
C TRP A 628 -30.53 -31.27 -11.94
N LEU A 629 -31.64 -31.65 -11.34
CA LEU A 629 -31.78 -31.81 -9.90
C LEU A 629 -31.74 -33.29 -9.57
N TYR A 630 -30.64 -33.74 -8.96
CA TYR A 630 -30.51 -35.08 -8.40
C TYR A 630 -30.95 -35.04 -6.95
N MET A 631 -32.08 -35.70 -6.67
CA MET A 631 -32.82 -35.56 -5.43
C MET A 631 -32.74 -36.85 -4.61
N GLY A 632 -32.48 -36.70 -3.31
CA GLY A 632 -32.60 -37.80 -2.36
C GLY A 632 -34.06 -38.23 -2.11
N PRO A 633 -34.26 -39.33 -1.37
CA PRO A 633 -35.57 -39.67 -0.82
C PRO A 633 -36.13 -38.52 0.02
N HIS A 634 -37.44 -38.33 -0.03
CA HIS A 634 -38.12 -37.22 0.65
C HIS A 634 -39.59 -37.54 0.91
N SER A 635 -40.09 -37.07 2.06
CA SER A 635 -41.40 -37.47 2.59
C SER A 635 -42.57 -36.60 2.14
N HIS A 636 -42.30 -35.38 1.67
CA HIS A 636 -43.32 -34.40 1.27
C HIS A 636 -43.33 -34.17 -0.24
N GLY A 637 -44.47 -33.78 -0.82
CA GLY A 637 -44.47 -33.28 -2.20
C GLY A 637 -43.78 -31.91 -2.25
N LEU A 638 -42.76 -31.76 -3.09
CA LEU A 638 -41.99 -30.52 -3.20
C LEU A 638 -42.53 -29.66 -4.34
N LYS A 639 -42.82 -28.39 -4.06
CA LYS A 639 -43.34 -27.45 -5.06
C LYS A 639 -42.27 -26.41 -5.39
N ILE A 640 -42.03 -26.21 -6.68
CA ILE A 640 -41.03 -25.29 -7.21
C ILE A 640 -41.64 -24.33 -8.24
N ARG A 641 -41.22 -23.07 -8.24
CA ARG A 641 -41.48 -22.10 -9.31
C ARG A 641 -40.48 -22.29 -10.43
N LEU A 642 -40.99 -22.47 -11.65
CA LEU A 642 -40.17 -22.56 -12.85
C LEU A 642 -39.95 -21.17 -13.46
N ASP A 643 -40.98 -20.31 -13.36
CA ASP A 643 -40.97 -18.90 -13.72
C ASP A 643 -41.96 -18.14 -12.81
N THR A 644 -42.30 -16.89 -13.14
CA THR A 644 -43.24 -16.06 -12.34
C THR A 644 -44.71 -16.48 -12.43
N LYS A 645 -45.06 -17.44 -13.28
CA LYS A 645 -46.42 -17.90 -13.59
C LYS A 645 -46.58 -19.42 -13.52
N THR A 646 -45.48 -20.17 -13.60
CA THR A 646 -45.48 -21.63 -13.70
C THR A 646 -44.90 -22.26 -12.44
N GLU A 647 -45.65 -23.17 -11.84
CA GLU A 647 -45.25 -23.99 -10.70
C GLU A 647 -45.26 -25.47 -11.09
N HIS A 648 -44.37 -26.25 -10.49
CA HIS A 648 -44.33 -27.70 -10.65
C HIS A 648 -44.30 -28.40 -9.29
N ILE A 649 -44.99 -29.54 -9.18
CA ILE A 649 -45.03 -30.36 -7.98
C ILE A 649 -44.30 -31.67 -8.27
N ILE A 650 -43.24 -31.92 -7.51
CA ILE A 650 -42.49 -33.16 -7.50
C ILE A 650 -43.09 -34.04 -6.39
N PRO A 651 -43.67 -35.21 -6.71
CA PRO A 651 -44.25 -36.09 -5.70
C PRO A 651 -43.21 -36.63 -4.73
N ALA A 652 -43.62 -36.84 -3.47
CA ALA A 652 -42.80 -37.53 -2.47
C ALA A 652 -42.31 -38.88 -2.98
N SER A 653 -41.06 -39.24 -2.65
CA SER A 653 -40.43 -40.47 -3.11
C SER A 653 -39.55 -41.10 -2.04
N ALA A 654 -39.73 -42.40 -1.81
CA ALA A 654 -38.84 -43.20 -0.95
C ALA A 654 -37.51 -43.59 -1.63
N LYS A 655 -37.32 -43.21 -2.90
CA LYS A 655 -36.11 -43.49 -3.69
C LYS A 655 -35.54 -42.17 -4.23
N ALA A 656 -34.23 -42.16 -4.47
CA ALA A 656 -33.61 -41.06 -5.19
C ALA A 656 -34.20 -40.92 -6.60
N SER A 657 -34.28 -39.69 -7.09
CA SER A 657 -34.88 -39.34 -8.40
C SER A 657 -34.10 -38.21 -9.07
N VAL A 658 -34.34 -38.00 -10.36
CA VAL A 658 -33.77 -36.89 -11.11
C VAL A 658 -34.85 -36.22 -11.95
N ILE A 659 -34.79 -34.90 -12.04
CA ILE A 659 -35.64 -34.08 -12.91
C ILE A 659 -34.81 -32.96 -13.53
N GLY A 660 -35.06 -32.67 -14.80
CA GLY A 660 -34.38 -31.58 -15.50
C GLY A 660 -35.34 -30.44 -15.84
N PHE A 661 -34.81 -29.23 -15.88
CA PHE A 661 -35.51 -28.06 -16.43
C PHE A 661 -34.67 -27.44 -17.52
N ARG A 662 -35.34 -27.07 -18.61
CA ARG A 662 -34.75 -26.44 -19.78
C ARG A 662 -35.35 -25.05 -19.97
N PHE A 663 -34.48 -24.06 -20.13
CA PHE A 663 -34.82 -22.65 -20.31
C PHE A 663 -34.35 -22.18 -21.68
N GLN A 664 -35.27 -21.66 -22.48
CA GLN A 664 -34.96 -21.14 -23.82
C GLN A 664 -35.88 -19.98 -24.14
N SER A 665 -35.30 -18.81 -24.43
CA SER A 665 -36.05 -17.61 -24.82
C SER A 665 -37.20 -17.26 -23.85
N GLY A 666 -36.94 -17.30 -22.55
CA GLY A 666 -37.91 -17.02 -21.48
C GLY A 666 -38.92 -18.13 -21.19
N ALA A 667 -38.98 -19.21 -21.97
CA ALA A 667 -39.85 -20.35 -21.73
C ALA A 667 -39.13 -21.44 -20.93
N VAL A 668 -39.86 -22.12 -20.04
CA VAL A 668 -39.35 -23.24 -19.23
C VAL A 668 -40.10 -24.52 -19.56
N SER A 669 -39.36 -25.62 -19.74
CA SER A 669 -39.90 -26.96 -19.99
C SER A 669 -39.24 -28.00 -19.10
N ILE A 670 -39.97 -29.06 -18.78
CA ILE A 670 -39.49 -30.16 -17.93
C ILE A 670 -38.85 -31.22 -18.83
N LEU A 671 -37.66 -31.68 -18.45
CA LEU A 671 -36.96 -32.77 -19.09
C LEU A 671 -37.17 -34.07 -18.32
N PRO A 672 -37.42 -35.19 -19.02
CA PRO A 672 -37.63 -36.48 -18.38
C PRO A 672 -36.33 -37.08 -17.84
N ALA A 673 -36.45 -37.92 -16.82
CA ALA A 673 -35.33 -38.51 -16.09
C ALA A 673 -34.41 -39.40 -16.95
N ASP A 674 -34.94 -39.99 -18.03
CA ASP A 674 -34.18 -40.84 -18.96
C ASP A 674 -33.21 -40.04 -19.86
N GLN A 675 -33.35 -38.71 -19.91
CA GLN A 675 -32.43 -37.80 -20.57
C GLN A 675 -31.37 -37.21 -19.63
N ALA A 676 -31.44 -37.52 -18.33
CA ALA A 676 -30.49 -37.00 -17.36
C ALA A 676 -29.06 -37.51 -17.65
N PRO A 677 -28.04 -36.65 -17.49
CA PRO A 677 -26.68 -37.13 -17.42
C PRO A 677 -26.50 -38.07 -16.22
N ALA A 678 -25.34 -38.72 -16.16
CA ALA A 678 -24.99 -39.47 -14.95
C ALA A 678 -25.01 -38.52 -13.73
N ALA A 679 -25.53 -39.02 -12.62
CA ALA A 679 -25.44 -38.29 -11.36
C ALA A 679 -23.96 -37.96 -11.07
N PRO A 680 -23.66 -36.76 -10.58
CA PRO A 680 -22.28 -36.38 -10.29
C PRO A 680 -21.62 -37.39 -9.33
N GLY A 681 -20.38 -37.76 -9.63
CA GLY A 681 -19.68 -38.89 -9.01
C GLY A 681 -18.79 -38.49 -7.84
N GLU A 682 -17.74 -39.27 -7.61
CA GLU A 682 -16.59 -38.86 -6.80
C GLU A 682 -15.85 -37.68 -7.47
N PRO A 683 -15.06 -36.89 -6.72
CA PRO A 683 -14.28 -35.79 -7.29
C PRO A 683 -13.46 -36.23 -8.50
N ALA A 684 -13.36 -35.34 -9.50
CA ALA A 684 -12.56 -35.59 -10.69
C ALA A 684 -11.11 -35.12 -10.48
N SER A 685 -10.23 -35.45 -11.43
CA SER A 685 -8.82 -35.05 -11.39
C SER A 685 -8.59 -33.57 -11.10
N LYS A 686 -7.56 -33.29 -10.29
CA LYS A 686 -6.93 -31.98 -10.02
C LYS A 686 -7.12 -30.91 -11.10
N ARG A 687 -7.76 -29.78 -10.76
CA ARG A 687 -7.92 -28.62 -11.67
C ARG A 687 -6.68 -27.74 -11.69
N PHE A 688 -6.08 -27.49 -10.52
CA PHE A 688 -4.94 -26.61 -10.37
C PHE A 688 -3.62 -27.38 -10.49
N THR A 689 -3.26 -27.72 -11.72
CA THR A 689 -2.15 -28.64 -12.01
C THR A 689 -0.74 -28.07 -11.84
N LYS A 690 -0.57 -26.74 -11.75
CA LYS A 690 0.75 -26.09 -11.66
C LYS A 690 1.08 -25.64 -10.23
N THR A 691 2.18 -26.12 -9.67
CA THR A 691 2.78 -25.52 -8.47
C THR A 691 3.70 -24.37 -8.89
N LEU A 692 3.62 -23.23 -8.21
CA LEU A 692 4.48 -22.07 -8.45
C LEU A 692 5.60 -22.02 -7.41
N THR A 693 6.78 -21.54 -7.81
CA THR A 693 7.93 -21.39 -6.92
C THR A 693 8.29 -19.92 -6.82
N THR A 694 8.53 -19.45 -5.60
CA THR A 694 9.04 -18.10 -5.32
C THR A 694 10.18 -18.17 -4.29
N GLU A 695 10.78 -17.04 -3.93
CA GLU A 695 11.92 -16.99 -3.03
C GLU A 695 11.61 -16.27 -1.71
N ILE A 696 12.38 -16.61 -0.69
CA ILE A 696 12.44 -15.86 0.57
C ILE A 696 13.53 -14.81 0.41
N LYS A 697 13.14 -13.53 0.43
CA LYS A 697 14.08 -12.40 0.49
C LYS A 697 14.34 -12.06 1.94
N ALA A 698 15.38 -12.69 2.51
CA ALA A 698 15.81 -12.44 3.87
C ALA A 698 16.43 -11.04 4.02
N ASP A 699 16.11 -10.35 5.12
CA ASP A 699 16.67 -9.05 5.43
C ASP A 699 17.83 -9.14 6.44
N ALA A 700 18.83 -8.28 6.25
CA ALA A 700 19.98 -8.19 7.13
C ALA A 700 19.62 -7.40 8.40
N ALA A 701 19.93 -7.96 9.57
CA ALA A 701 19.53 -7.40 10.86
C ALA A 701 20.23 -6.06 11.20
N GLN A 702 19.60 -4.94 10.87
CA GLN A 702 20.12 -3.60 11.22
C GLN A 702 19.77 -3.16 12.65
N GLY A 703 18.70 -3.69 13.26
CA GLY A 703 18.23 -3.34 14.61
C GLY A 703 17.62 -4.53 15.36
N ALA A 704 16.70 -4.27 16.29
CA ALA A 704 15.97 -5.30 17.06
C ALA A 704 15.15 -6.25 16.19
N TRP A 705 14.83 -5.83 14.97
CA TRP A 705 13.96 -6.54 14.04
C TRP A 705 14.63 -6.67 12.67
N ALA A 706 14.39 -7.78 11.99
CA ALA A 706 14.68 -7.99 10.57
C ALA A 706 13.38 -8.43 9.87
N VAL A 707 13.12 -7.92 8.66
CA VAL A 707 11.86 -8.18 7.95
C VAL A 707 12.12 -8.93 6.65
N ASP A 708 11.88 -10.23 6.66
CA ASP A 708 11.98 -11.05 5.45
C ASP A 708 10.68 -10.91 4.62
N THR A 709 10.82 -10.85 3.30
CA THR A 709 9.69 -10.94 2.37
C THR A 709 9.55 -12.38 1.87
N LEU A 710 8.40 -13.00 2.14
CA LEU A 710 8.01 -14.28 1.57
C LEU A 710 7.30 -13.99 0.26
N GLU A 711 8.02 -14.03 -0.86
CA GLU A 711 7.46 -13.53 -2.13
C GLU A 711 6.22 -14.31 -2.54
N THR A 712 5.15 -13.59 -2.86
CA THR A 712 3.95 -14.16 -3.46
C THR A 712 4.15 -14.32 -4.97
N PRO A 713 3.50 -15.30 -5.63
CA PRO A 713 3.58 -15.46 -7.07
C PRO A 713 3.27 -14.16 -7.84
N ALA A 714 4.17 -13.75 -8.73
CA ALA A 714 3.96 -12.57 -9.57
C ALA A 714 2.81 -12.81 -10.57
N THR A 715 1.97 -11.80 -10.80
CA THR A 715 0.78 -11.92 -11.67
C THR A 715 1.11 -12.38 -13.09
N ASP A 716 2.27 -11.96 -13.63
CA ASP A 716 2.70 -12.31 -14.99
C ASP A 716 3.18 -13.78 -15.10
N ASP A 717 3.65 -14.38 -13.99
CA ASP A 717 4.10 -15.78 -13.92
C ASP A 717 3.01 -16.75 -13.42
N ASN A 718 1.93 -16.18 -12.88
CA ASN A 718 0.78 -16.89 -12.36
C ASN A 718 -0.18 -17.25 -13.51
N PRO A 719 -0.36 -18.55 -13.84
CA PRO A 719 -1.17 -18.97 -14.99
C PRO A 719 -2.67 -18.64 -14.84
N TRP A 720 -3.12 -18.33 -13.63
CA TRP A 720 -4.50 -17.95 -13.34
C TRP A 720 -4.67 -16.43 -13.20
N HIS A 721 -3.58 -15.66 -13.36
CA HIS A 721 -3.55 -14.22 -13.10
C HIS A 721 -4.16 -13.82 -11.75
N SER A 722 -4.10 -14.73 -10.75
CA SER A 722 -4.65 -14.48 -9.43
C SER A 722 -4.00 -13.25 -8.84
N TRP A 723 -4.82 -12.27 -8.48
CA TRP A 723 -4.36 -11.07 -7.85
C TRP A 723 -3.99 -11.38 -6.40
N MET A 724 -2.69 -11.42 -6.11
CA MET A 724 -2.14 -11.81 -4.80
C MET A 724 -2.34 -10.74 -3.70
N ARG A 725 -3.57 -10.20 -3.57
CA ARG A 725 -4.00 -9.32 -2.48
C ARG A 725 -4.31 -10.16 -1.25
N THR A 726 -3.27 -10.68 -0.60
CA THR A 726 -3.39 -11.56 0.57
C THR A 726 -4.14 -10.87 1.71
N SER A 727 -5.12 -11.55 2.32
CA SER A 727 -6.05 -10.95 3.27
C SER A 727 -6.25 -11.75 4.56
N GLY A 728 -5.75 -12.98 4.62
CA GLY A 728 -5.77 -13.82 5.82
C GLY A 728 -4.95 -15.09 5.63
N PHE A 729 -4.46 -15.64 6.73
CA PHE A 729 -3.71 -16.89 6.73
C PHE A 729 -3.70 -17.57 8.09
N ASP A 730 -3.34 -18.85 8.10
CA ASP A 730 -3.03 -19.61 9.31
C ASP A 730 -2.04 -20.75 9.00
N PHE A 731 -1.38 -21.25 10.03
CA PHE A 731 -0.39 -22.33 9.90
C PHE A 731 -1.04 -23.71 10.02
N PHE A 732 -0.57 -24.66 9.22
CA PHE A 732 -0.78 -26.07 9.50
C PHE A 732 0.07 -26.51 10.71
N GLU A 733 -0.23 -27.69 11.24
CA GLU A 733 0.53 -28.28 12.34
C GLU A 733 2.04 -28.29 12.04
N GLY A 734 2.85 -27.86 13.03
CA GLY A 734 4.30 -27.78 12.90
C GLY A 734 4.84 -26.56 12.12
N GLY A 735 3.99 -25.72 11.51
CA GLY A 735 4.37 -24.42 10.98
C GLY A 735 5.22 -24.41 9.71
N LYS A 736 5.39 -25.56 9.04
CA LYS A 736 6.15 -25.68 7.77
C LYS A 736 5.36 -25.23 6.53
N SER A 737 4.03 -25.17 6.68
CA SER A 737 3.11 -24.78 5.63
C SER A 737 2.01 -23.89 6.19
N ALA A 738 1.43 -23.03 5.36
CA ALA A 738 0.31 -22.17 5.70
C ALA A 738 -0.73 -22.17 4.58
N ALA A 739 -2.00 -22.00 4.94
CA ALA A 739 -3.04 -21.64 3.99
C ALA A 739 -3.24 -20.12 4.01
N ILE A 740 -3.36 -19.51 2.84
CA ILE A 740 -3.43 -18.05 2.64
C ILE A 740 -4.58 -17.74 1.69
N CYS A 741 -5.50 -16.85 2.09
CA CYS A 741 -6.57 -16.37 1.22
C CYS A 741 -6.25 -14.99 0.62
N THR A 742 -6.82 -14.70 -0.56
CA THR A 742 -6.79 -13.38 -1.19
C THR A 742 -8.17 -12.73 -1.14
N TRP A 743 -8.20 -11.40 -1.19
CA TRP A 743 -9.45 -10.64 -1.25
C TRP A 743 -10.28 -10.92 -2.51
N ASP A 744 -9.63 -11.39 -3.57
CA ASP A 744 -10.28 -11.73 -4.85
C ASP A 744 -10.88 -13.15 -4.88
N GLY A 745 -10.83 -13.90 -3.77
CA GLY A 745 -11.56 -15.16 -3.63
C GLY A 745 -10.73 -16.43 -3.72
N ASP A 746 -9.41 -16.31 -3.79
CA ASP A 746 -8.52 -17.47 -3.89
C ASP A 746 -8.03 -17.94 -2.53
N VAL A 747 -7.73 -19.23 -2.44
CA VAL A 747 -6.97 -19.82 -1.33
C VAL A 747 -5.80 -20.61 -1.89
N TRP A 748 -4.65 -20.42 -1.26
CA TRP A 748 -3.38 -21.04 -1.62
C TRP A 748 -2.80 -21.76 -0.41
N ILE A 749 -2.14 -22.88 -0.63
CA ILE A 749 -1.22 -23.47 0.35
C ILE A 749 0.21 -23.15 -0.07
N VAL A 750 1.00 -22.66 0.89
CA VAL A 750 2.42 -22.39 0.72
C VAL A 750 3.24 -23.30 1.63
N ASP A 751 4.22 -24.01 1.05
CA ASP A 751 5.16 -24.88 1.76
C ASP A 751 6.55 -24.23 1.84
N GLY A 752 7.31 -24.57 2.89
CA GLY A 752 8.70 -24.18 3.07
C GLY A 752 8.89 -22.83 3.77
N ILE A 753 7.86 -22.32 4.44
CA ILE A 753 7.87 -21.01 5.11
C ILE A 753 8.73 -20.97 6.38
N ASP A 754 9.09 -22.13 6.93
CA ASP A 754 9.96 -22.30 8.11
C ASP A 754 11.45 -22.13 7.77
N GLN A 755 11.81 -22.12 6.49
CA GLN A 755 13.19 -21.93 6.04
C GLN A 755 13.67 -20.49 6.31
N ALA A 756 14.94 -20.33 6.72
CA ALA A 756 15.55 -19.01 6.88
C ALA A 756 15.71 -18.27 5.54
N GLU A 757 16.09 -19.02 4.51
CA GLU A 757 16.28 -18.59 3.12
C GLU A 757 15.90 -19.75 2.18
N GLY A 758 15.66 -19.47 0.89
CA GLY A 758 15.38 -20.50 -0.10
C GLY A 758 14.04 -20.31 -0.79
N GLN A 759 13.44 -21.43 -1.21
CA GLN A 759 12.26 -21.44 -2.09
C GLN A 759 10.97 -21.75 -1.34
N LEU A 760 9.91 -21.06 -1.75
CA LEU A 760 8.53 -21.32 -1.36
C LEU A 760 7.81 -22.03 -2.49
N LYS A 761 6.93 -22.98 -2.15
CA LYS A 761 6.09 -23.69 -3.14
C LYS A 761 4.63 -23.36 -2.90
N TRP A 762 3.97 -22.80 -3.90
CA TRP A 762 2.59 -22.35 -3.85
C TRP A 762 1.69 -23.25 -4.69
N GLN A 763 0.64 -23.78 -4.06
CA GLN A 763 -0.43 -24.51 -4.71
C GLN A 763 -1.74 -23.76 -4.51
N ARG A 764 -2.44 -23.42 -5.60
CA ARG A 764 -3.81 -22.91 -5.54
C ARG A 764 -4.73 -24.08 -5.17
N VAL A 765 -5.65 -23.86 -4.23
CA VAL A 765 -6.54 -24.94 -3.74
C VAL A 765 -8.02 -24.60 -3.85
N CYS A 766 -8.36 -23.31 -3.86
CA CYS A 766 -9.73 -22.84 -4.04
C CYS A 766 -9.74 -21.49 -4.78
N ALA A 767 -10.85 -21.19 -5.47
CA ALA A 767 -11.05 -19.97 -6.25
C ALA A 767 -12.50 -19.49 -6.13
N GLY A 768 -12.74 -18.19 -6.35
CA GLY A 768 -14.06 -17.62 -6.53
C GLY A 768 -14.86 -17.35 -5.24
N LEU A 769 -14.24 -17.41 -4.06
CA LEU A 769 -14.91 -17.08 -2.80
C LEU A 769 -15.23 -15.59 -2.66
N PHE A 770 -16.25 -15.23 -1.88
CA PHE A 770 -16.69 -13.84 -1.78
C PHE A 770 -15.87 -13.02 -0.77
N GLN A 771 -14.94 -12.20 -1.28
CA GLN A 771 -14.13 -11.28 -0.48
C GLN A 771 -13.58 -11.87 0.84
N PRO A 772 -12.78 -12.94 0.80
CA PRO A 772 -12.15 -13.50 1.99
C PRO A 772 -11.34 -12.46 2.76
N LEU A 773 -11.60 -12.32 4.06
CA LEU A 773 -10.94 -11.35 4.95
C LEU A 773 -10.53 -11.96 6.30
N GLY A 774 -10.47 -13.29 6.34
CA GLY A 774 -9.72 -14.04 7.33
C GLY A 774 -9.81 -15.55 7.12
N LEU A 775 -8.90 -16.25 7.77
CA LEU A 775 -8.68 -17.68 7.61
C LEU A 775 -8.22 -18.27 8.95
N LYS A 776 -8.74 -19.45 9.28
CA LYS A 776 -8.28 -20.26 10.42
C LYS A 776 -8.14 -21.72 10.01
N ILE A 777 -7.11 -22.38 10.52
CA ILE A 777 -6.97 -23.84 10.45
C ILE A 777 -7.41 -24.40 11.80
N VAL A 778 -8.41 -25.28 11.79
CA VAL A 778 -8.94 -25.97 12.99
C VAL A 778 -8.97 -27.46 12.70
N ASP A 779 -8.30 -28.24 13.54
CA ASP A 779 -8.16 -29.70 13.36
C ASP A 779 -7.68 -30.10 11.94
N GLY A 780 -6.72 -29.33 11.41
CA GLY A 780 -6.16 -29.53 10.07
C GLY A 780 -7.05 -29.07 8.90
N LYS A 781 -8.26 -28.56 9.17
CA LYS A 781 -9.21 -28.11 8.15
C LYS A 781 -9.18 -26.61 7.96
N ILE A 782 -9.38 -26.15 6.73
CA ILE A 782 -9.33 -24.74 6.36
C ILE A 782 -10.72 -24.11 6.45
N TYR A 783 -10.87 -23.12 7.32
CA TYR A 783 -12.06 -22.26 7.44
C TYR A 783 -11.75 -20.86 6.92
N VAL A 784 -12.61 -20.33 6.04
CA VAL A 784 -12.42 -19.03 5.40
C VAL A 784 -13.60 -18.11 5.70
N GLY A 785 -13.34 -16.98 6.34
CA GLY A 785 -14.32 -15.93 6.59
C GLY A 785 -14.57 -15.12 5.33
N CYS A 786 -15.71 -15.37 4.66
CA CYS A 786 -16.15 -14.67 3.47
C CYS A 786 -17.26 -13.66 3.81
N ARG A 787 -17.58 -12.78 2.87
CA ARG A 787 -18.60 -11.74 3.06
C ARG A 787 -20.02 -12.31 3.16
N ASP A 788 -20.26 -13.52 2.68
CA ASP A 788 -21.55 -14.21 2.58
C ASP A 788 -21.68 -15.44 3.50
N MET A 789 -20.56 -16.10 3.82
CA MET A 789 -20.50 -17.29 4.67
C MET A 789 -19.14 -17.48 5.37
N ILE A 790 -19.09 -18.41 6.32
CA ILE A 790 -17.85 -19.12 6.66
C ILE A 790 -17.80 -20.36 5.77
N ALA A 791 -16.79 -20.43 4.90
CA ALA A 791 -16.56 -21.57 4.02
C ALA A 791 -15.63 -22.58 4.70
N LEU A 792 -15.99 -23.87 4.68
CA LEU A 792 -15.12 -24.98 5.08
C LEU A 792 -14.68 -25.74 3.83
N LEU A 793 -13.38 -25.84 3.62
CA LEU A 793 -12.80 -26.43 2.42
C LEU A 793 -12.42 -27.90 2.68
N HIS A 794 -12.99 -28.80 1.88
CA HIS A 794 -12.70 -30.24 1.95
C HIS A 794 -11.89 -30.70 0.75
N ASP A 795 -10.80 -31.39 1.04
CA ASP A 795 -10.05 -32.25 0.13
C ASP A 795 -10.55 -33.69 0.34
N LEU A 796 -11.23 -34.25 -0.66
CA LEU A 796 -11.91 -35.54 -0.58
C LEU A 796 -11.09 -36.67 -1.23
N ASP A 797 -10.12 -36.33 -2.09
CA ASP A 797 -9.31 -37.31 -2.82
C ASP A 797 -7.81 -37.34 -2.41
N GLY A 798 -7.38 -36.40 -1.56
CA GLY A 798 -6.04 -36.32 -0.98
C GLY A 798 -5.01 -35.59 -1.85
N ASP A 799 -5.44 -34.88 -2.90
CA ASP A 799 -4.55 -34.17 -3.83
C ASP A 799 -4.17 -32.73 -3.38
N ARG A 800 -4.67 -32.32 -2.20
CA ARG A 800 -4.56 -31.00 -1.57
C ARG A 800 -5.37 -29.89 -2.26
N GLU A 801 -6.26 -30.20 -3.19
CA GLU A 801 -7.23 -29.27 -3.78
C GLU A 801 -8.58 -29.33 -3.03
N THR A 802 -9.39 -28.28 -3.15
CA THR A 802 -10.75 -28.28 -2.59
C THR A 802 -11.74 -28.87 -3.59
N ASP A 803 -12.36 -29.99 -3.21
CA ASP A 803 -13.43 -30.66 -3.95
C ASP A 803 -14.82 -30.23 -3.51
N TYR A 804 -14.96 -29.85 -2.23
CA TYR A 804 -16.22 -29.40 -1.66
C TYR A 804 -16.01 -28.16 -0.80
N ILE A 805 -16.65 -27.07 -1.23
CA ILE A 805 -16.77 -25.82 -0.46
C ILE A 805 -18.06 -25.91 0.34
N GLU A 806 -17.96 -26.34 1.59
CA GLU A 806 -19.10 -26.41 2.51
C GLU A 806 -19.46 -25.01 3.02
N SER A 807 -20.76 -24.69 3.03
CA SER A 807 -21.28 -23.52 3.76
C SER A 807 -21.45 -23.88 5.23
N PHE A 808 -20.37 -23.71 6.01
CA PHE A 808 -20.37 -24.03 7.44
C PHE A 808 -21.36 -23.14 8.21
N ASN A 809 -21.39 -21.84 7.90
CA ASN A 809 -22.40 -20.91 8.38
C ASN A 809 -22.66 -19.81 7.35
N SER A 810 -23.92 -19.46 7.12
CA SER A 810 -24.33 -18.38 6.22
C SER A 810 -25.43 -17.50 6.83
N ASP A 811 -25.53 -17.46 8.16
CA ASP A 811 -26.61 -16.78 8.86
C ASP A 811 -26.56 -15.26 8.68
N HIS A 812 -25.36 -14.67 8.55
CA HIS A 812 -25.25 -13.22 8.44
C HIS A 812 -25.81 -12.70 7.13
N GLN A 813 -26.40 -11.51 7.16
CA GLN A 813 -27.05 -10.94 5.98
C GLN A 813 -26.08 -10.05 5.20
N VAL A 814 -26.35 -9.90 3.91
CA VAL A 814 -25.56 -9.11 2.96
C VAL A 814 -26.48 -8.18 2.18
N THR A 815 -26.00 -6.99 1.88
CA THR A 815 -26.65 -5.98 1.05
C THR A 815 -25.77 -5.61 -0.15
N GLU A 816 -26.29 -4.78 -1.04
CA GLU A 816 -25.56 -4.24 -2.18
C GLU A 816 -24.57 -3.14 -1.79
N HIS A 817 -24.65 -2.66 -0.54
CA HIS A 817 -23.75 -1.63 -0.05
C HIS A 817 -22.34 -2.19 0.04
N PHE A 818 -21.35 -1.58 -0.61
CA PHE A 818 -20.02 -2.19 -0.65
C PHE A 818 -19.32 -2.28 0.72
N HIS A 819 -19.53 -1.28 1.58
CA HIS A 819 -18.72 -1.07 2.79
C HIS A 819 -19.39 -1.72 4.00
N GLU A 820 -19.48 -3.03 3.99
CA GLU A 820 -19.99 -3.86 5.09
C GLU A 820 -19.18 -5.17 5.15
N PHE A 821 -17.86 -5.04 5.27
CA PHE A 821 -16.97 -6.19 5.30
C PHE A 821 -17.23 -7.12 6.49
N ALA A 822 -17.03 -8.42 6.29
CA ALA A 822 -16.88 -9.41 7.34
C ALA A 822 -15.37 -9.61 7.59
N MET A 823 -14.88 -9.25 8.78
CA MET A 823 -13.46 -9.07 9.07
C MET A 823 -12.99 -9.99 10.20
N GLY A 824 -11.87 -10.65 9.95
CA GLY A 824 -11.23 -11.61 10.84
C GLY A 824 -11.42 -13.04 10.33
N LEU A 825 -10.81 -13.99 11.05
CA LEU A 825 -11.56 -15.10 11.64
C LEU A 825 -10.78 -15.55 12.88
N GLN A 826 -11.46 -15.69 14.01
CA GLN A 826 -10.87 -16.17 15.27
C GLN A 826 -11.64 -17.37 15.77
N THR A 827 -11.01 -18.22 16.59
CA THR A 827 -11.66 -19.37 17.21
C THR A 827 -11.20 -19.53 18.66
N ASP A 828 -12.10 -20.04 19.51
CA ASP A 828 -11.80 -20.37 20.90
C ASP A 828 -11.50 -21.87 21.08
N ALA A 829 -11.06 -22.25 22.28
CA ALA A 829 -10.81 -23.65 22.62
C ALA A 829 -12.09 -24.53 22.66
N ALA A 830 -13.29 -23.92 22.64
CA ALA A 830 -14.56 -24.64 22.54
C ALA A 830 -14.99 -24.89 21.09
N GLY A 831 -14.22 -24.38 20.11
CA GLY A 831 -14.45 -24.51 18.68
C GLY A 831 -15.42 -23.50 18.09
N ASN A 832 -15.82 -22.45 18.82
CA ASN A 832 -16.66 -21.39 18.27
C ASN A 832 -15.83 -20.46 17.36
N PHE A 833 -16.49 -19.77 16.44
CA PHE A 833 -15.85 -18.83 15.53
C PHE A 833 -16.30 -17.39 15.78
N TYR A 834 -15.42 -16.42 15.52
CA TYR A 834 -15.66 -15.01 15.80
C TYR A 834 -15.14 -14.10 14.67
N TYR A 835 -15.95 -13.12 14.30
CA TYR A 835 -15.60 -12.10 13.30
C TYR A 835 -16.45 -10.83 13.50
N ALA A 836 -15.98 -9.71 12.97
CA ALA A 836 -16.71 -8.44 13.01
C ALA A 836 -17.36 -8.15 11.66
N LYS A 837 -18.60 -7.65 11.67
CA LYS A 837 -19.31 -7.20 10.48
C LYS A 837 -19.46 -5.68 10.53
N SER A 838 -18.87 -4.99 9.56
CA SER A 838 -18.91 -3.52 9.47
C SER A 838 -20.34 -3.00 9.26
N ALA A 839 -20.59 -1.76 9.71
CA ALA A 839 -21.81 -1.03 9.37
C ALA A 839 -21.69 -0.42 7.97
N ARG A 840 -22.80 0.07 7.42
CA ARG A 840 -22.79 0.75 6.12
C ARG A 840 -22.06 2.08 6.19
N HIS A 841 -21.06 2.26 5.34
CA HIS A 841 -20.40 3.56 5.19
C HIS A 841 -21.39 4.69 4.86
N GLY A 842 -21.47 5.68 5.75
CA GLY A 842 -22.22 6.93 5.53
C GLY A 842 -23.73 6.77 5.50
N LYS A 843 -24.26 5.59 5.82
CA LYS A 843 -25.70 5.28 5.78
C LYS A 843 -26.13 4.56 7.05
N PRO A 844 -27.36 4.78 7.53
CA PRO A 844 -27.93 3.95 8.58
C PRO A 844 -27.98 2.46 8.17
N ALA A 845 -27.79 1.58 9.15
CA ALA A 845 -27.96 0.15 9.01
C ALA A 845 -29.38 -0.22 8.55
N VAL A 846 -29.49 -1.24 7.69
CA VAL A 846 -30.78 -1.85 7.29
C VAL A 846 -31.00 -3.25 7.87
N ILE A 847 -29.94 -4.07 8.01
CA ILE A 847 -29.99 -5.43 8.55
C ILE A 847 -29.35 -5.55 9.96
N PRO A 848 -29.76 -6.54 10.79
CA PRO A 848 -29.29 -6.71 12.17
C PRO A 848 -27.78 -6.81 12.37
N HIS A 849 -27.05 -7.39 11.44
CA HIS A 849 -25.61 -7.63 11.59
C HIS A 849 -24.72 -6.44 11.17
N HIS A 850 -25.29 -5.28 10.83
CA HIS A 850 -24.46 -4.10 10.53
C HIS A 850 -23.84 -3.50 11.78
N GLY A 851 -22.51 -3.49 11.85
CA GLY A 851 -21.75 -2.83 12.92
C GLY A 851 -21.69 -3.66 14.19
N THR A 852 -21.44 -4.96 14.05
CA THR A 852 -21.53 -5.95 15.14
C THR A 852 -20.30 -6.84 15.26
N LEU A 853 -20.01 -7.31 16.47
CA LEU A 853 -19.15 -8.47 16.71
C LEU A 853 -20.03 -9.72 16.77
N LEU A 854 -19.65 -10.78 16.04
CA LEU A 854 -20.44 -11.99 15.88
C LEU A 854 -19.71 -13.22 16.45
N LYS A 855 -20.49 -14.14 16.99
CA LYS A 855 -20.07 -15.49 17.39
C LYS A 855 -20.87 -16.52 16.60
N VAL A 856 -20.20 -17.50 16.02
CA VAL A 856 -20.80 -18.68 15.40
C VAL A 856 -20.51 -19.90 16.28
N SER A 857 -21.54 -20.68 16.57
CA SER A 857 -21.41 -21.92 17.34
C SER A 857 -20.45 -22.90 16.65
N LYS A 858 -19.81 -23.76 17.44
CA LYS A 858 -18.87 -24.78 16.94
C LYS A 858 -19.39 -25.72 15.85
N ASP A 859 -20.71 -25.87 15.74
CA ASP A 859 -21.39 -26.68 14.75
C ASP A 859 -21.92 -25.87 13.55
N GLY A 860 -21.64 -24.57 13.51
CA GLY A 860 -22.06 -23.66 12.44
C GLY A 860 -23.55 -23.34 12.44
N LYS A 861 -24.31 -23.83 13.43
CA LYS A 861 -25.79 -23.76 13.41
C LYS A 861 -26.40 -22.45 13.87
N LYS A 862 -25.65 -21.64 14.62
CA LYS A 862 -26.19 -20.42 15.23
C LYS A 862 -25.16 -19.30 15.23
N THR A 863 -25.61 -18.12 14.82
CA THR A 863 -24.89 -16.85 14.99
C THR A 863 -25.51 -16.00 16.09
N GLU A 864 -24.67 -15.42 16.95
CA GLU A 864 -25.05 -14.53 18.06
C GLU A 864 -24.32 -13.18 17.93
N ILE A 865 -25.02 -12.08 18.23
CA ILE A 865 -24.42 -10.74 18.32
C ILE A 865 -23.85 -10.55 19.72
N LEU A 866 -22.55 -10.29 19.82
CA LEU A 866 -21.84 -10.10 21.09
C LEU A 866 -21.67 -8.64 21.51
N ALA A 867 -21.70 -7.72 20.55
CA ALA A 867 -21.61 -6.27 20.77
C ALA A 867 -22.06 -5.50 19.51
N THR A 868 -22.47 -4.24 19.69
CA THR A 868 -22.96 -3.36 18.62
C THR A 868 -22.26 -2.00 18.62
N GLY A 869 -22.52 -1.17 17.61
CA GLY A 869 -22.03 0.20 17.56
C GLY A 869 -20.63 0.34 16.97
N PHE A 870 -20.23 -0.58 16.10
CA PHE A 870 -19.04 -0.46 15.26
C PHE A 870 -19.35 0.18 13.92
N ARG A 871 -18.38 0.88 13.31
CA ARG A 871 -18.52 1.52 12.00
C ARG A 871 -17.94 0.66 10.88
N ALA A 872 -16.67 0.33 10.97
CA ALA A 872 -15.86 -0.19 9.87
C ALA A 872 -14.87 -1.27 10.31
N ALA A 873 -15.16 -1.97 11.41
CA ALA A 873 -14.21 -2.82 12.11
C ALA A 873 -13.35 -3.72 11.22
N ASN A 874 -12.04 -3.73 11.46
CA ASN A 874 -11.02 -4.40 10.61
C ASN A 874 -10.17 -5.44 11.38
N GLY A 875 -10.52 -5.71 12.63
CA GLY A 875 -9.75 -6.61 13.47
C GLY A 875 -10.57 -7.15 14.62
N VAL A 876 -10.42 -8.45 14.88
CA VAL A 876 -10.96 -9.13 16.07
C VAL A 876 -9.81 -9.89 16.72
N CYS A 877 -9.58 -9.62 17.99
CA CYS A 877 -8.69 -10.42 18.84
C CYS A 877 -9.53 -11.09 19.92
N LEU A 878 -9.32 -12.39 20.13
CA LEU A 878 -9.85 -13.11 21.29
C LEU A 878 -8.80 -13.09 22.40
N ASN A 879 -9.16 -12.56 23.56
CA ASN A 879 -8.28 -12.52 24.72
C ASN A 879 -8.29 -13.87 25.48
N PRO A 880 -7.21 -14.20 26.21
CA PRO A 880 -7.15 -15.40 27.04
C PRO A 880 -8.26 -15.51 28.09
N ASP A 881 -8.82 -14.38 28.53
CA ASP A 881 -9.93 -14.33 29.51
C ASP A 881 -11.33 -14.50 28.87
N GLY A 882 -11.41 -14.70 27.56
CA GLY A 882 -12.65 -14.85 26.80
C GLY A 882 -13.30 -13.53 26.37
N THR A 883 -12.73 -12.38 26.73
CA THR A 883 -13.13 -11.07 26.18
C THR A 883 -12.50 -10.84 24.81
N PHE A 884 -12.81 -9.72 24.16
CA PHE A 884 -12.37 -9.43 22.80
C PHE A 884 -11.76 -8.05 22.70
N ILE A 885 -11.00 -7.85 21.63
CA ILE A 885 -10.59 -6.53 21.18
C ILE A 885 -11.06 -6.34 19.74
N VAL A 886 -11.69 -5.19 19.47
CA VAL A 886 -12.18 -4.83 18.13
C VAL A 886 -11.64 -3.46 17.74
N THR A 887 -10.95 -3.38 16.60
CA THR A 887 -10.56 -2.08 16.02
C THR A 887 -11.69 -1.50 15.20
N ASP A 888 -11.78 -0.17 15.19
CA ASP A 888 -12.81 0.54 14.44
C ASP A 888 -12.27 1.88 13.94
N GLN A 889 -12.76 2.32 12.79
CA GLN A 889 -12.13 3.37 11.99
C GLN A 889 -12.90 4.67 12.11
N GLU A 890 -12.21 5.77 11.87
CA GLU A 890 -12.77 7.12 11.87
C GLU A 890 -13.94 7.24 10.88
N GLY A 891 -14.91 8.06 11.25
CA GLY A 891 -15.88 8.63 10.34
C GLY A 891 -17.15 9.07 11.07
N HIS A 892 -18.32 8.88 10.46
CA HIS A 892 -19.58 9.25 11.09
C HIS A 892 -19.73 8.52 12.43
N TRP A 893 -19.99 9.28 13.50
CA TRP A 893 -20.11 8.82 14.89
C TRP A 893 -18.84 8.21 15.51
N ASN A 894 -17.72 8.21 14.78
CA ASN A 894 -16.42 7.74 15.23
C ASN A 894 -15.39 8.89 15.08
N PRO A 895 -15.11 9.66 16.15
CA PRO A 895 -14.24 10.83 16.12
C PRO A 895 -12.86 10.58 15.52
N LYS A 896 -12.29 9.42 15.84
CA LYS A 896 -10.99 8.94 15.39
C LYS A 896 -11.01 7.42 15.29
N ASN A 897 -9.93 6.83 14.77
CA ASN A 897 -9.74 5.39 14.86
C ASN A 897 -9.66 5.00 16.35
N ARG A 898 -9.94 3.74 16.67
CA ARG A 898 -9.99 3.29 18.07
C ARG A 898 -9.73 1.81 18.21
N ILE A 899 -9.25 1.43 19.40
CA ILE A 899 -9.16 0.05 19.87
C ILE A 899 -10.20 -0.10 20.98
N ASN A 900 -11.13 -1.05 20.86
CA ASN A 900 -12.18 -1.27 21.86
C ASN A 900 -11.91 -2.55 22.62
N TRP A 901 -11.96 -2.52 23.95
CA TRP A 901 -12.02 -3.73 24.77
C TRP A 901 -13.48 -4.14 24.95
N VAL A 902 -13.82 -5.36 24.54
CA VAL A 902 -15.20 -5.84 24.43
C VAL A 902 -15.44 -7.02 25.34
N THR A 903 -16.38 -6.91 26.27
CA THR A 903 -16.68 -7.99 27.22
C THR A 903 -17.48 -9.12 26.57
N GLY A 904 -18.18 -8.84 25.46
CA GLY A 904 -18.90 -9.81 24.65
C GLY A 904 -20.22 -10.25 25.29
N LYS A 905 -20.87 -9.37 26.06
CA LYS A 905 -22.04 -9.72 26.88
C LYS A 905 -23.36 -9.65 26.13
N GLY A 906 -23.37 -9.17 24.88
CA GLY A 906 -24.54 -9.19 24.01
C GLY A 906 -24.79 -7.86 23.29
N PRO A 907 -25.93 -7.75 22.57
CA PRO A 907 -26.18 -6.63 21.67
C PRO A 907 -26.33 -5.26 22.35
N ASP A 908 -26.59 -5.24 23.66
CA ASP A 908 -26.70 -4.01 24.47
C ASP A 908 -25.32 -3.40 24.80
N GLU A 909 -24.23 -4.11 24.54
CA GLU A 909 -22.86 -3.60 24.67
C GLU A 909 -22.54 -2.69 23.47
N PHE A 910 -22.79 -1.39 23.64
CA PHE A 910 -22.77 -0.39 22.57
C PHE A 910 -21.49 0.46 22.54
N TYR A 911 -20.80 0.45 21.40
CA TYR A 911 -19.57 1.20 21.17
C TYR A 911 -19.77 2.49 20.38
N GLY A 912 -20.96 3.09 20.31
CA GLY A 912 -21.06 4.52 19.98
C GLY A 912 -21.29 4.91 18.50
N ASN A 913 -21.19 4.01 17.52
CA ASN A 913 -21.63 4.34 16.15
C ASN A 913 -23.16 4.24 16.02
N ILE A 914 -23.86 5.38 16.01
CA ILE A 914 -25.33 5.48 15.91
C ILE A 914 -25.87 4.93 14.57
N TYR A 915 -25.06 4.86 13.53
CA TYR A 915 -25.48 4.32 12.23
C TYR A 915 -25.40 2.78 12.15
N GLY A 916 -24.93 2.11 13.20
CA GLY A 916 -25.01 0.65 13.33
C GLY A 916 -26.43 0.15 13.58
N TYR A 917 -26.63 -1.16 13.60
CA TYR A 917 -27.91 -1.75 13.94
C TYR A 917 -28.01 -1.98 15.46
N HIS A 918 -28.71 -1.09 16.14
CA HIS A 918 -29.02 -1.16 17.57
C HIS A 918 -30.29 -0.37 17.89
N ASN A 919 -30.69 -0.38 19.16
CA ASN A 919 -31.84 0.37 19.69
C ASN A 919 -31.44 1.66 20.44
N VAL A 920 -30.15 1.91 20.65
CA VAL A 920 -29.66 3.14 21.31
C VAL A 920 -29.95 4.38 20.45
N THR A 921 -30.62 5.37 21.03
CA THR A 921 -30.88 6.68 20.39
C THR A 921 -30.21 7.84 21.11
N ASP A 922 -29.57 7.59 22.26
CA ASP A 922 -28.85 8.62 23.00
C ASP A 922 -27.50 8.90 22.33
N GLU A 923 -27.37 10.13 21.83
CA GLU A 923 -26.17 10.63 21.16
C GLU A 923 -25.12 11.17 22.14
N SER A 924 -25.37 11.11 23.46
CA SER A 924 -24.42 11.53 24.49
C SER A 924 -23.21 10.61 24.58
N ASP A 925 -22.03 11.14 24.93
CA ASP A 925 -20.82 10.32 25.08
C ASP A 925 -20.94 9.26 26.17
N SER A 926 -21.79 9.48 27.18
CA SER A 926 -22.11 8.51 28.23
C SER A 926 -22.88 7.27 27.75
N ALA A 927 -23.52 7.33 26.58
CA ALA A 927 -24.19 6.16 26.00
C ALA A 927 -23.21 5.15 25.40
N MET A 928 -21.99 5.58 25.09
CA MET A 928 -20.95 4.75 24.48
C MET A 928 -20.02 4.18 25.55
N ILE A 929 -19.69 2.89 25.44
CA ILE A 929 -18.57 2.31 26.17
C ILE A 929 -17.27 2.88 25.60
N GLN A 930 -16.46 3.49 26.46
CA GLN A 930 -15.21 4.12 26.03
C GLN A 930 -14.24 3.07 25.45
N PRO A 931 -13.52 3.41 24.35
CA PRO A 931 -12.50 2.53 23.82
C PRO A 931 -11.33 2.40 24.80
N LEU A 932 -10.44 1.44 24.57
CA LEU A 932 -9.13 1.41 25.22
C LEU A 932 -8.31 2.65 24.86
N CYS A 933 -8.33 3.06 23.59
CA CYS A 933 -7.77 4.33 23.16
C CYS A 933 -8.36 4.84 21.85
N TRP A 934 -8.28 6.15 21.67
CA TRP A 934 -8.45 6.84 20.40
C TRP A 934 -7.11 7.01 19.69
N ILE A 935 -7.12 6.92 18.37
CA ILE A 935 -5.94 6.89 17.51
C ILE A 935 -6.14 7.88 16.38
N THR A 936 -5.28 8.89 16.29
CA THR A 936 -5.37 9.85 15.18
C THR A 936 -4.78 9.28 13.90
N ASN A 937 -5.26 9.80 12.77
CA ASN A 937 -4.80 9.41 11.43
C ASN A 937 -3.30 9.66 11.20
N ALA A 938 -2.70 10.58 11.96
CA ALA A 938 -1.26 10.83 11.92
C ALA A 938 -0.46 9.66 12.52
N MET A 939 -1.03 8.97 13.51
CA MET A 939 -0.43 7.81 14.15
C MET A 939 -0.70 6.53 13.35
N ASP A 940 -1.97 6.28 13.03
CA ASP A 940 -2.43 5.19 12.18
C ASP A 940 -3.74 5.57 11.49
N ARG A 941 -3.80 5.40 10.16
CA ARG A 941 -4.98 5.70 9.36
C ARG A 941 -6.04 4.59 9.37
N SER A 942 -5.63 3.34 9.58
CA SER A 942 -6.56 2.21 9.62
C SER A 942 -5.95 1.05 10.41
N PRO A 943 -6.13 1.06 11.74
CA PRO A 943 -5.79 -0.06 12.60
C PRO A 943 -6.54 -1.33 12.16
N ALA A 944 -5.90 -2.48 12.29
CA ALA A 944 -6.37 -3.77 11.81
C ALA A 944 -6.47 -4.79 12.95
N GLU A 945 -6.09 -6.05 12.73
CA GLU A 945 -6.14 -7.10 13.74
C GLU A 945 -5.12 -6.85 14.87
N LEU A 946 -5.54 -7.12 16.10
CA LEU A 946 -4.64 -7.22 17.25
C LEU A 946 -4.34 -8.67 17.57
N LEU A 947 -3.19 -8.88 18.18
CA LEU A 947 -2.76 -10.18 18.65
C LEU A 947 -1.81 -10.06 19.86
N TRP A 948 -1.86 -11.05 20.72
CA TRP A 948 -0.93 -11.20 21.82
C TRP A 948 0.37 -11.82 21.34
N VAL A 949 1.49 -11.33 21.86
CA VAL A 949 2.79 -11.99 21.69
C VAL A 949 2.84 -13.21 22.62
N PRO A 950 2.93 -14.45 22.09
CA PRO A 950 2.92 -15.65 22.92
C PRO A 950 4.12 -15.71 23.87
N GLU A 951 3.92 -16.32 25.04
CA GLU A 951 4.97 -16.55 26.04
C GLU A 951 6.13 -17.42 25.51
N ASN A 952 5.85 -18.30 24.55
CA ASN A 952 6.85 -19.14 23.90
C ASN A 952 7.41 -18.55 22.59
N SER A 953 7.08 -17.30 22.25
CA SER A 953 7.60 -16.65 21.04
C SER A 953 9.11 -16.35 21.14
N ALA A 954 9.75 -16.18 19.99
CA ALA A 954 11.13 -15.71 19.89
C ALA A 954 11.28 -14.21 20.24
N TRP A 955 10.16 -13.48 20.33
CA TRP A 955 10.12 -12.05 20.64
C TRP A 955 10.21 -11.80 22.14
N GLU A 956 11.30 -12.25 22.77
CA GLU A 956 11.42 -12.30 24.23
C GLU A 956 11.07 -10.98 24.95
N PRO A 957 11.55 -9.80 24.50
CA PRO A 957 11.27 -8.54 25.20
C PRO A 957 9.81 -8.10 25.15
N LEU A 958 9.00 -8.69 24.26
CA LEU A 958 7.59 -8.34 24.04
C LEU A 958 6.62 -9.46 24.42
N ARG A 959 7.08 -10.58 24.98
CA ARG A 959 6.19 -11.66 25.46
C ARG A 959 5.09 -11.11 26.37
N GLY A 960 3.86 -11.56 26.16
CA GLY A 960 2.68 -11.09 26.89
C GLY A 960 2.21 -9.67 26.52
N SER A 961 2.90 -8.98 25.61
CA SER A 961 2.45 -7.68 25.12
C SER A 961 1.38 -7.85 24.04
N LEU A 962 0.51 -6.84 23.93
CA LEU A 962 -0.48 -6.74 22.87
C LEU A 962 0.08 -5.96 21.69
N LEU A 963 -0.12 -6.48 20.47
CA LEU A 963 0.26 -5.82 19.22
C LEU A 963 -0.97 -5.34 18.45
N ASN A 964 -0.83 -4.22 17.75
CA ASN A 964 -1.77 -3.76 16.73
C ASN A 964 -1.09 -3.74 15.35
N LEU A 965 -1.76 -4.30 14.36
CA LEU A 965 -1.36 -4.23 12.95
C LEU A 965 -2.06 -3.07 12.25
N SER A 966 -1.52 -2.62 11.12
CA SER A 966 -2.09 -1.51 10.36
C SER A 966 -2.19 -1.79 8.87
N TYR A 967 -3.43 -1.75 8.38
CA TYR A 967 -3.70 -1.65 6.94
C TYR A 967 -3.31 -0.27 6.40
N GLY A 968 -3.55 0.80 7.17
CA GLY A 968 -3.37 2.17 6.70
C GLY A 968 -1.91 2.56 6.49
N THR A 969 -1.04 2.22 7.44
CA THR A 969 0.38 2.61 7.44
C THR A 969 1.32 1.44 7.17
N GLY A 970 0.87 0.18 7.20
CA GLY A 970 1.80 -0.94 7.10
C GLY A 970 2.85 -0.87 8.22
N LYS A 971 2.41 -0.74 9.47
CA LYS A 971 3.25 -0.77 10.67
C LYS A 971 2.71 -1.79 11.67
N ILE A 972 3.54 -2.12 12.64
CA ILE A 972 3.20 -2.90 13.83
C ILE A 972 3.43 -2.00 15.04
N TYR A 973 2.54 -2.06 16.02
CA TYR A 973 2.58 -1.23 17.21
C TYR A 973 2.46 -2.10 18.46
N THR A 974 3.15 -1.74 19.55
CA THR A 974 2.77 -2.22 20.88
C THR A 974 1.57 -1.43 21.38
N VAL A 975 0.72 -2.08 22.18
CA VAL A 975 -0.47 -1.49 22.79
C VAL A 975 -0.35 -1.58 24.31
N PRO A 976 0.41 -0.68 24.97
CA PRO A 976 0.46 -0.63 26.42
C PRO A 976 -0.87 -0.14 26.99
N PHE A 977 -1.35 -0.80 28.05
CA PHE A 977 -2.63 -0.48 28.68
C PHE A 977 -2.62 -0.76 30.19
N GLU A 978 -3.63 -0.25 30.87
CA GLU A 978 -3.95 -0.51 32.27
C GLU A 978 -5.43 -0.82 32.48
N GLU A 979 -5.74 -1.36 33.65
CA GLU A 979 -7.08 -1.51 34.16
C GLU A 979 -7.34 -0.47 35.26
N THR A 980 -8.49 0.20 35.16
CA THR A 980 -8.98 1.22 36.08
C THR A 980 -10.37 0.83 36.59
N SER A 981 -10.89 1.57 37.57
CA SER A 981 -12.24 1.37 38.10
C SER A 981 -13.36 1.60 37.06
N SER A 982 -13.07 2.31 35.96
CA SER A 982 -14.04 2.59 34.89
C SER A 982 -13.85 1.74 33.64
N GLY A 983 -12.92 0.77 33.64
CA GLY A 983 -12.63 -0.09 32.49
C GLY A 983 -11.14 -0.12 32.15
N LYS A 984 -10.83 -0.31 30.86
CA LYS A 984 -9.43 -0.36 30.39
C LYS A 984 -9.12 0.87 29.55
N GLN A 985 -7.91 1.39 29.72
CA GLN A 985 -7.39 2.51 28.94
C GLN A 985 -5.93 2.27 28.59
N GLY A 986 -5.46 2.88 27.50
CA GLY A 986 -4.11 2.62 27.01
C GLY A 986 -3.74 3.49 25.84
N GLY A 987 -2.76 3.01 25.08
CA GLY A 987 -2.27 3.68 23.89
C GLY A 987 -1.55 2.75 22.93
N MET A 988 -0.91 3.32 21.93
CA MET A 988 -0.12 2.60 20.94
C MET A 988 1.22 3.29 20.69
N CYS A 989 2.27 2.49 20.49
CA CYS A 989 3.60 2.97 20.14
C CYS A 989 4.15 2.13 18.97
N PRO A 990 4.66 2.75 17.88
CA PRO A 990 5.10 1.98 16.72
C PRO A 990 6.38 1.21 17.06
N LEU A 991 6.51 0.00 16.53
CA LEU A 991 7.79 -0.69 16.54
C LEU A 991 8.79 0.08 15.67
N PRO A 992 10.10 0.04 16.00
CA PRO A 992 11.15 0.67 15.20
C PRO A 992 11.48 -0.16 13.95
N ILE A 993 10.48 -0.36 13.10
CA ILE A 993 10.55 -1.13 11.85
C ILE A 993 10.15 -0.18 10.71
N ALA A 994 10.81 -0.33 9.57
CA ALA A 994 10.40 0.35 8.35
C ALA A 994 8.95 -0.02 7.98
N GLU A 995 8.31 0.87 7.26
CA GLU A 995 6.92 0.67 6.86
C GLU A 995 6.84 -0.39 5.75
N PHE A 996 5.93 -1.35 5.89
CA PHE A 996 5.69 -2.37 4.86
C PHE A 996 5.16 -1.72 3.57
N PRO A 997 5.47 -2.26 2.38
CA PRO A 997 5.06 -1.65 1.10
C PRO A 997 3.55 -1.81 0.80
N THR A 998 2.84 -2.62 1.58
CA THR A 998 1.39 -2.80 1.59
C THR A 998 0.83 -2.66 3.01
N GLY A 999 -0.49 -2.61 3.17
CA GLY A 999 -1.11 -2.68 4.50
C GLY A 999 -0.93 -4.07 5.10
N VAL A 1000 -0.62 -4.18 6.40
CA VAL A 1000 -0.51 -5.47 7.10
C VAL A 1000 -1.70 -5.61 8.04
N MET A 1001 -2.58 -6.57 7.77
CA MET A 1001 -3.89 -6.63 8.43
C MET A 1001 -4.15 -7.90 9.23
N ARG A 1002 -3.44 -9.00 8.96
CA ARG A 1002 -3.54 -10.26 9.69
C ARG A 1002 -2.14 -10.74 10.06
N GLY A 1003 -1.99 -11.28 11.27
CA GLY A 1003 -0.70 -11.76 11.75
C GLY A 1003 -0.83 -12.96 12.67
N ARG A 1004 0.20 -13.81 12.67
CA ARG A 1004 0.27 -15.03 13.49
C ARG A 1004 1.72 -15.25 13.91
N PHE A 1005 1.92 -15.81 15.10
CA PHE A 1005 3.23 -16.32 15.49
C PHE A 1005 3.36 -17.76 15.03
N SER A 1006 4.47 -18.08 14.37
CA SER A 1006 4.72 -19.42 13.86
C SER A 1006 5.03 -20.39 15.00
N PRO A 1007 4.42 -21.59 15.02
CA PRO A 1007 4.77 -22.62 16.00
C PRO A 1007 6.13 -23.27 15.70
N ALA A 1008 6.72 -23.04 14.52
CA ALA A 1008 8.01 -23.63 14.13
C ALA A 1008 9.21 -22.88 14.70
N ASP A 1009 9.21 -21.54 14.59
CA ASP A 1009 10.35 -20.68 14.94
C ASP A 1009 10.00 -19.60 15.98
N GLY A 1010 8.74 -19.49 16.38
CA GLY A 1010 8.27 -18.49 17.35
C GLY A 1010 8.31 -17.05 16.83
N GLN A 1011 8.54 -16.82 15.53
CA GLN A 1011 8.60 -15.49 14.93
C GLN A 1011 7.21 -15.02 14.46
N PHE A 1012 7.07 -13.71 14.27
CA PHE A 1012 5.84 -13.13 13.74
C PHE A 1012 5.79 -13.24 12.22
N TYR A 1013 4.65 -13.66 11.69
CA TYR A 1013 4.33 -13.59 10.27
C TYR A 1013 3.12 -12.69 10.07
N GLY A 1014 3.09 -11.94 8.98
CA GLY A 1014 2.01 -11.02 8.67
C GLY A 1014 1.70 -10.97 7.18
N CYS A 1015 0.43 -10.82 6.83
CA CYS A 1015 0.00 -10.55 5.47
C CYS A 1015 -0.96 -9.37 5.39
N GLY A 1016 -1.11 -8.84 4.20
CA GLY A 1016 -2.18 -7.90 3.90
C GLY A 1016 -2.12 -7.37 2.48
N MET A 1017 -2.84 -6.27 2.26
CA MET A 1017 -3.13 -5.75 0.94
C MET A 1017 -3.32 -4.23 0.93
N TYR A 1018 -3.39 -3.68 -0.28
CA TYR A 1018 -3.87 -2.34 -0.56
C TYR A 1018 -5.03 -2.41 -1.56
N ALA A 1019 -6.07 -1.62 -1.31
CA ALA A 1019 -7.31 -1.69 -2.08
C ALA A 1019 -7.83 -0.33 -2.57
N TRP A 1020 -8.02 0.66 -1.69
CA TRP A 1020 -8.56 1.97 -2.11
C TRP A 1020 -8.09 3.18 -1.29
N ALA A 1021 -7.89 3.04 0.02
CA ALA A 1021 -7.42 4.13 0.88
C ALA A 1021 -6.32 3.64 1.82
N GLY A 1022 -5.18 4.34 1.86
CA GLY A 1022 -4.02 3.98 2.67
C GLY A 1022 -2.78 4.74 2.24
N ASN A 1023 -1.67 4.56 2.95
CA ASN A 1023 -0.38 5.20 2.64
C ASN A 1023 0.48 4.35 1.71
N ARG A 1024 0.04 3.13 1.44
CA ARG A 1024 0.76 2.08 0.72
C ARG A 1024 0.14 1.85 -0.63
N SER A 1025 0.86 1.17 -1.52
CA SER A 1025 0.46 1.01 -2.91
C SER A 1025 0.70 -0.37 -3.48
N GLN A 1026 1.52 -1.21 -2.84
CA GLN A 1026 1.69 -2.59 -3.29
C GLN A 1026 0.38 -3.37 -3.04
N PRO A 1027 -0.16 -4.10 -4.05
CA PRO A 1027 -1.47 -4.74 -3.91
C PRO A 1027 -1.57 -5.76 -2.78
N GLY A 1028 -0.50 -6.50 -2.47
CA GLY A 1028 -0.45 -7.47 -1.39
C GLY A 1028 0.97 -7.88 -1.01
N GLY A 1029 1.10 -8.64 0.07
CA GLY A 1029 2.39 -9.10 0.57
C GLY A 1029 2.31 -10.01 1.79
N PHE A 1030 3.35 -10.85 1.95
CA PHE A 1030 3.51 -11.79 3.04
C PHE A 1030 4.93 -11.67 3.62
N TYR A 1031 5.04 -11.55 4.94
CA TYR A 1031 6.27 -11.14 5.62
C TYR A 1031 6.53 -11.97 6.86
N ARG A 1032 7.81 -12.21 7.17
CA ARG A 1032 8.28 -12.71 8.46
C ARG A 1032 9.10 -11.63 9.15
N VAL A 1033 8.79 -11.35 10.41
CA VAL A 1033 9.51 -10.37 11.22
C VAL A 1033 10.23 -11.12 12.34
N ARG A 1034 11.57 -11.10 12.27
CA ARG A 1034 12.45 -11.82 13.19
C ARG A 1034 12.97 -10.89 14.28
N TYR A 1035 12.85 -11.33 15.54
CA TYR A 1035 13.63 -10.73 16.63
C TYR A 1035 15.11 -11.11 16.48
N THR A 1036 16.00 -10.14 16.62
CA THR A 1036 17.44 -10.31 16.34
C THR A 1036 18.29 -10.49 17.61
N GLY A 1037 17.68 -10.42 18.80
CA GLY A 1037 18.38 -10.41 20.08
C GLY A 1037 18.86 -9.02 20.53
N LYS A 1038 18.71 -7.98 19.72
CA LYS A 1038 19.06 -6.60 20.11
C LYS A 1038 17.93 -5.92 20.90
N PRO A 1039 18.21 -4.98 21.81
CA PRO A 1039 17.18 -4.25 22.56
C PRO A 1039 16.19 -3.50 21.66
N ALA A 1040 14.90 -3.57 21.99
CA ALA A 1040 13.84 -2.85 21.28
C ALA A 1040 13.50 -1.50 21.94
N HIS A 1041 13.74 -1.37 23.24
CA HIS A 1041 13.39 -0.22 24.09
C HIS A 1041 11.94 0.25 23.85
N GLN A 1042 11.03 -0.70 23.76
CA GLN A 1042 9.66 -0.44 23.36
C GLN A 1042 8.77 -0.20 24.59
N PRO A 1043 7.91 0.83 24.60
CA PRO A 1043 6.87 0.97 25.62
C PRO A 1043 5.91 -0.22 25.59
N VAL A 1044 5.79 -0.90 26.72
CA VAL A 1044 4.98 -2.11 26.93
C VAL A 1044 4.02 -2.00 28.11
N VAL A 1045 4.24 -1.03 29.00
CA VAL A 1045 3.34 -0.72 30.13
C VAL A 1045 3.03 0.77 30.13
N LEU A 1046 1.77 1.11 30.39
CA LEU A 1046 1.33 2.48 30.65
C LEU A 1046 0.46 2.42 31.90
N LYS A 1047 0.78 3.23 32.92
CA LYS A 1047 -0.06 3.43 34.10
C LYS A 1047 -0.26 4.89 34.37
N THR A 1048 -1.45 5.28 34.82
CA THR A 1048 -1.76 6.65 35.15
C THR A 1048 -2.34 6.75 36.56
N ALA A 1049 -2.05 7.85 37.22
CA ALA A 1049 -2.57 8.20 38.54
C ALA A 1049 -2.64 9.72 38.64
N PRO A 1050 -3.38 10.31 39.61
CA PRO A 1050 -3.43 11.76 39.78
C PRO A 1050 -2.04 12.39 39.78
N GLY A 1051 -1.79 13.27 38.80
CA GLY A 1051 -0.51 13.98 38.66
C GLY A 1051 0.68 13.15 38.16
N SER A 1052 0.49 11.90 37.72
CA SER A 1052 1.61 11.07 37.24
C SER A 1052 1.26 10.05 36.14
N VAL A 1053 2.25 9.77 35.29
CA VAL A 1053 2.20 8.72 34.27
C VAL A 1053 3.46 7.87 34.40
N THR A 1054 3.30 6.55 34.49
CA THR A 1054 4.42 5.60 34.50
C THR A 1054 4.45 4.81 33.20
N ILE A 1055 5.60 4.79 32.54
CA ILE A 1055 5.83 4.08 31.27
C ILE A 1055 6.88 3.00 31.51
N GLY A 1056 6.51 1.75 31.24
CA GLY A 1056 7.44 0.62 31.29
C GLY A 1056 7.96 0.27 29.90
N PHE A 1057 9.25 -0.05 29.83
CA PHE A 1057 10.01 -0.36 28.61
C PHE A 1057 10.47 -1.83 28.62
N SER A 1058 10.53 -2.42 27.44
CA SER A 1058 11.02 -3.80 27.25
C SER A 1058 12.47 -3.99 27.72
N ASP A 1059 13.29 -2.94 27.63
CA ASP A 1059 14.73 -2.96 27.84
C ASP A 1059 15.19 -1.77 28.71
N PRO A 1060 16.30 -1.90 29.46
CA PRO A 1060 16.78 -0.83 30.34
C PRO A 1060 17.21 0.45 29.58
N LEU A 1061 16.95 1.60 30.19
CA LEU A 1061 17.31 2.94 29.69
C LEU A 1061 18.52 3.52 30.44
N GLU A 1062 19.18 4.49 29.81
CA GLU A 1062 20.21 5.31 30.46
C GLU A 1062 19.54 6.36 31.35
N LYS A 1063 20.05 6.50 32.58
CA LYS A 1063 19.40 7.26 33.65
C LYS A 1063 19.31 8.76 33.36
N THR A 1064 20.39 9.37 32.89
CA THR A 1064 20.48 10.83 32.70
C THR A 1064 19.47 11.31 31.66
N SER A 1065 19.39 10.61 30.52
CA SER A 1065 18.43 10.88 29.47
C SER A 1065 16.99 10.58 29.91
N ALA A 1066 16.75 9.48 30.63
CA ALA A 1066 15.42 9.13 31.13
C ALA A 1066 14.87 10.11 32.17
N GLU A 1067 15.74 10.65 33.05
CA GLU A 1067 15.35 11.59 34.10
C GLU A 1067 15.34 13.06 33.64
N ALA A 1068 15.85 13.35 32.43
CA ALA A 1068 15.81 14.69 31.85
C ALA A 1068 14.38 15.05 31.40
N THR A 1069 13.76 16.04 32.04
CA THR A 1069 12.39 16.47 31.68
C THR A 1069 12.26 16.95 30.23
N ALA A 1070 13.33 17.50 29.66
CA ALA A 1070 13.40 17.92 28.26
C ALA A 1070 13.32 16.76 27.25
N SER A 1071 13.55 15.52 27.69
CA SER A 1071 13.40 14.31 26.87
C SER A 1071 11.95 13.90 26.66
N TRP A 1072 11.00 14.57 27.31
CA TRP A 1072 9.58 14.22 27.33
C TRP A 1072 8.73 15.42 26.91
N ALA A 1073 8.04 15.30 25.78
CA ALA A 1073 7.07 16.30 25.33
C ALA A 1073 5.67 15.68 25.31
N ILE A 1074 4.72 16.35 25.97
CA ILE A 1074 3.35 15.85 26.12
C ILE A 1074 2.37 16.85 25.56
N GLU A 1075 1.52 16.38 24.65
CA GLU A 1075 0.42 17.13 24.07
C GLU A 1075 -0.88 16.35 24.27
N ALA A 1076 -1.93 17.01 24.74
CA ALA A 1076 -3.25 16.43 24.98
C ALA A 1076 -4.33 17.19 24.20
N TRP A 1077 -5.41 16.50 23.85
CA TRP A 1077 -6.56 17.08 23.18
C TRP A 1077 -7.83 16.27 23.43
N ASP A 1078 -8.95 16.96 23.28
CA ASP A 1078 -10.27 16.38 23.34
C ASP A 1078 -10.79 16.09 21.92
N LEU A 1079 -11.80 15.25 21.83
CA LEU A 1079 -12.47 14.87 20.58
C LEU A 1079 -13.98 15.05 20.75
N LYS A 1080 -14.71 15.10 19.64
CA LYS A 1080 -16.18 15.24 19.65
C LYS A 1080 -16.85 14.18 18.80
N ARG A 1081 -17.72 13.38 19.42
CA ARG A 1081 -18.57 12.40 18.76
C ARG A 1081 -19.80 13.07 18.16
N THR A 1082 -19.97 12.93 16.84
CA THR A 1082 -21.09 13.55 16.09
C THR A 1082 -21.43 12.75 14.85
N ALA A 1083 -22.56 13.04 14.22
CA ALA A 1083 -22.89 12.54 12.88
C ALA A 1083 -21.92 13.01 11.77
N ASN A 1084 -21.11 14.04 12.00
CA ASN A 1084 -20.10 14.47 11.03
C ASN A 1084 -18.95 13.46 10.95
N TYR A 1085 -18.26 13.44 9.81
CA TYR A 1085 -17.14 12.53 9.62
C TYR A 1085 -15.93 12.96 10.45
N GLY A 1086 -15.57 12.14 11.45
CA GLY A 1086 -14.40 12.33 12.28
C GLY A 1086 -14.48 13.55 13.21
N SER A 1087 -13.35 13.86 13.86
CA SER A 1087 -13.19 15.00 14.75
C SER A 1087 -11.84 15.66 14.53
N ARG A 1088 -11.81 16.98 14.57
CA ARG A 1088 -10.55 17.71 14.81
C ARG A 1088 -10.11 17.53 16.27
N HIS A 1089 -8.87 17.91 16.57
CA HIS A 1089 -8.45 18.09 17.95
C HIS A 1089 -9.16 19.32 18.53
N LEU A 1090 -9.66 19.20 19.75
CA LEU A 1090 -10.27 20.28 20.53
C LEU A 1090 -9.47 20.48 21.80
N ASN A 1091 -9.47 21.71 22.35
CA ASN A 1091 -8.77 22.03 23.60
C ASN A 1091 -7.33 21.49 23.65
N GLN A 1092 -6.63 21.57 22.51
CA GLN A 1092 -5.27 21.07 22.35
C GLN A 1092 -4.33 21.89 23.23
N ARG A 1093 -3.52 21.19 24.01
CA ARG A 1093 -2.73 21.78 25.09
C ARG A 1093 -1.46 20.97 25.36
N GLU A 1094 -0.42 21.65 25.80
CA GLU A 1094 0.81 21.00 26.27
C GLU A 1094 0.75 20.78 27.78
N TRP A 1095 1.31 19.65 28.23
CA TRP A 1095 1.50 19.35 29.64
C TRP A 1095 2.98 19.29 30.00
N LYS A 1096 3.35 19.98 31.09
CA LYS A 1096 4.74 20.07 31.53
C LYS A 1096 5.10 18.90 32.43
N VAL A 1097 6.17 18.20 32.08
CA VAL A 1097 6.83 17.22 32.96
C VAL A 1097 7.67 17.98 33.98
N SER A 1098 7.22 17.97 35.23
CA SER A 1098 7.92 18.64 36.35
C SER A 1098 9.08 17.81 36.90
N LYS A 1099 9.00 16.48 36.76
CA LYS A 1099 10.03 15.52 37.19
C LYS A 1099 9.87 14.22 36.41
N ALA A 1100 10.98 13.57 36.07
CA ALA A 1100 11.03 12.18 35.62
C ALA A 1100 11.90 11.36 36.58
N THR A 1101 11.56 10.10 36.82
CA THR A 1101 12.33 9.22 37.72
C THR A 1101 12.40 7.83 37.14
N LEU A 1102 13.62 7.33 36.96
CA LEU A 1102 13.87 5.99 36.45
C LEU A 1102 13.88 4.98 37.60
N SER A 1103 13.23 3.83 37.41
CA SER A 1103 13.24 2.71 38.35
C SER A 1103 14.63 2.10 38.51
N ALA A 1104 14.84 1.36 39.61
CA ALA A 1104 16.13 0.74 39.92
C ALA A 1104 16.60 -0.30 38.87
N ASP A 1105 15.65 -0.96 38.19
CA ASP A 1105 15.93 -1.90 37.10
C ASP A 1105 16.13 -1.22 35.74
N GLY A 1106 15.99 0.11 35.67
CA GLY A 1106 16.14 0.90 34.46
C GLY A 1106 15.00 0.73 33.45
N LYS A 1107 13.91 0.04 33.79
CA LYS A 1107 12.84 -0.32 32.83
C LYS A 1107 11.54 0.46 32.98
N SER A 1108 11.39 1.33 33.97
CA SER A 1108 10.18 2.12 34.16
C SER A 1108 10.51 3.57 34.47
N VAL A 1109 9.85 4.50 33.79
CA VAL A 1109 9.97 5.94 34.05
C VAL A 1109 8.64 6.46 34.57
N THR A 1110 8.65 7.08 35.75
CA THR A 1110 7.49 7.80 36.29
C THR A 1110 7.67 9.30 36.04
N LEU A 1111 6.74 9.87 35.28
CA LEU A 1111 6.63 11.30 34.97
C LEU A 1111 5.67 11.96 35.94
N SER A 1112 6.09 13.05 36.58
CA SER A 1112 5.23 13.91 37.40
C SER A 1112 4.68 15.06 36.55
N ILE A 1113 3.37 15.07 36.33
CA ILE A 1113 2.65 15.98 35.44
C ILE A 1113 1.54 16.65 36.26
N PRO A 1114 1.78 17.81 36.88
CA PRO A 1114 0.84 18.42 37.83
C PRO A 1114 -0.56 18.68 37.27
N ASP A 1115 -0.64 19.02 35.98
CA ASP A 1115 -1.89 19.38 35.29
C ASP A 1115 -2.56 18.18 34.58
N LEU A 1116 -2.13 16.95 34.89
CA LEU A 1116 -2.69 15.74 34.30
C LEU A 1116 -4.18 15.61 34.62
N ALA A 1117 -4.99 15.41 33.59
CA ALA A 1117 -6.43 15.24 33.69
C ALA A 1117 -6.92 14.19 32.67
N PRO A 1118 -8.15 13.68 32.78
CA PRO A 1118 -8.74 12.87 31.72
C PRO A 1118 -8.73 13.60 30.37
N THR A 1119 -8.45 12.86 29.30
CA THR A 1119 -8.36 13.35 27.93
C THR A 1119 -8.63 12.23 26.94
N TRP A 1120 -9.30 12.54 25.82
CA TRP A 1120 -9.59 11.53 24.80
C TRP A 1120 -8.35 11.20 23.97
N GLY A 1121 -7.43 12.15 23.79
CA GLY A 1121 -6.15 11.92 23.14
C GLY A 1121 -4.99 12.58 23.87
N MET A 1122 -3.86 11.91 23.85
CA MET A 1122 -2.56 12.39 24.33
C MET A 1122 -1.44 11.78 23.48
N SER A 1123 -0.42 12.56 23.17
CA SER A 1123 0.85 12.11 22.62
C SER A 1123 1.96 12.37 23.64
N ILE A 1124 2.79 11.35 23.89
CA ILE A 1124 4.03 11.44 24.67
C ILE A 1124 5.18 11.14 23.72
N LYS A 1125 5.92 12.18 23.34
CA LYS A 1125 7.14 12.07 22.53
C LYS A 1125 8.36 11.95 23.45
N MET A 1126 9.24 11.02 23.10
CA MET A 1126 10.36 10.58 23.91
C MET A 1126 11.65 10.67 23.09
N SER A 1127 12.67 11.30 23.65
CA SER A 1127 14.04 11.34 23.09
C SER A 1127 15.03 10.91 24.17
N LEU A 1128 15.31 9.62 24.21
CA LEU A 1128 16.00 8.91 25.29
C LEU A 1128 17.25 8.21 24.78
N GLN A 1129 18.02 7.61 25.69
CA GLN A 1129 19.08 6.66 25.37
C GLN A 1129 18.81 5.30 26.03
N GLY A 1130 19.10 4.22 25.31
CA GLY A 1130 19.19 2.89 25.88
C GLY A 1130 20.37 2.79 26.84
N ALA A 1131 20.37 1.79 27.74
CA ALA A 1131 21.49 1.61 28.66
C ALA A 1131 22.85 1.37 27.96
N GLY A 1132 22.85 0.95 26.68
CA GLY A 1132 24.04 0.85 25.83
C GLY A 1132 24.43 2.15 25.12
N GLY A 1133 23.69 3.24 25.31
CA GLY A 1133 23.90 4.55 24.68
C GLY A 1133 23.19 4.72 23.33
N GLU A 1134 22.39 3.75 22.90
CA GLU A 1134 21.65 3.80 21.64
C GLU A 1134 20.56 4.89 21.69
N PRO A 1135 20.35 5.68 20.63
CA PRO A 1135 19.26 6.65 20.60
C PRO A 1135 17.88 5.95 20.57
N VAL A 1136 17.00 6.34 21.48
CA VAL A 1136 15.63 5.81 21.60
C VAL A 1136 14.65 6.97 21.40
N VAL A 1137 14.14 7.09 20.16
CA VAL A 1137 13.09 8.06 19.81
C VAL A 1137 11.76 7.34 19.63
N ARG A 1138 10.75 7.71 20.41
CA ARG A 1138 9.43 7.06 20.41
C ARG A 1138 8.31 8.08 20.55
N GLU A 1139 7.13 7.70 20.09
CA GLU A 1139 5.89 8.43 20.33
C GLU A 1139 4.84 7.44 20.80
N LEU A 1140 4.27 7.68 21.98
CA LEU A 1140 3.16 6.93 22.54
C LEU A 1140 1.89 7.77 22.41
N HIS A 1141 0.92 7.26 21.66
CA HIS A 1141 -0.38 7.89 21.48
C HIS A 1141 -1.40 7.17 22.35
N ASN A 1142 -2.01 7.83 23.32
CA ASN A 1142 -2.88 7.18 24.30
C ASN A 1142 -4.12 8.01 24.67
N SER A 1143 -5.03 7.39 25.41
CA SER A 1143 -6.18 8.04 26.04
C SER A 1143 -6.10 7.87 27.56
N ILE A 1144 -6.74 8.78 28.30
CA ILE A 1144 -6.90 8.71 29.75
C ILE A 1144 -8.34 9.04 30.07
N PHE A 1145 -9.14 8.06 30.45
CA PHE A 1145 -10.54 8.29 30.84
C PHE A 1145 -10.71 8.42 32.34
N ASN A 1146 -9.80 7.81 33.11
CA ASN A 1146 -9.82 7.84 34.56
C ASN A 1146 -8.40 7.90 35.16
N LEU A 1147 -8.30 8.48 36.35
CA LEU A 1147 -7.07 8.65 37.12
C LEU A 1147 -7.33 8.14 38.55
N ASP A 1148 -7.20 6.83 38.75
CA ASP A 1148 -7.38 6.19 40.07
C ASP A 1148 -6.11 6.21 40.93
#